data_AF-A0A818HTQ3-F1
#
_entry.id   AF-A0A818HTQ3-F1
#
_cell.length_a   1.000
_cell.length_b   1.000
_cell.length_c   1.000
_cell.angle_alpha   90.00
_cell.angle_beta   90.00
_cell.angle_gamma   90.00
#
_symmetry.space_group_name_H-M   'P 1'
#
loop_
_entity.id
_entity.type
_entity.pdbx_description
1 polymer ?
#
loop_
_entity_poly.entity_id
_entity_poly.type
_entity_poly.pdbx_seq_one_letter_code
_entity_poly.pdbx_strand_id
1 'polypeptide(L)'
;MSRNFLEKSKIYLCPGKYCGYQNNSTNCGACQRGYRVNTESICQLCHETLSLYNFMYIVFMALLALSFHWYFINRLQKKKQREFTLVKQTILYFLSILEILLAFIFTLLTFPPIGKLTMNVCQVKLLSDFYPMFHNPIVNYRKKLRCSYEVVYPLQSAIFVLYTYASLIMLLLRPLFVSIIHQKFISASIYSALHFYPCLLILHALCGGFIYFSFPILTITSAIFLNAIHFTLIANGENNWISFIRKLCGNIQNWIIYLVHVILLLCGLISLTQFEDEYHLILLPTVFLPVFRDHLQSYPESIVNVTLHNVIITHKQSDGNYKELWIFYTNMDAIQPKFPMKTEFRSQLPLSPSMSSTYTIIVRLKTLETCYFDVSVLDDAIKLAESLDALITYTDGLNCDVTFLFPFCFPRDFEVIQDGWTAFSVESEFSRLQAISDEWRISDVNKNFAICETYPERLVVPKSITDEYLKRSAQFRSHGRFPLLCYLHKSSKSCIIRCAQPLIGSSVRRCKEDEGLVNAMLTQRHKKGWILDTRHANVVKSAQNKGGGCEPDQHYALWKRLHRHLDKHNVLQESFTKLMDACIDQSEKDRWLSKLDNSNWLLHVKEALTTACIVAQTIDCEETSVLIHGSDGWDTTLLVTSLAQILLDPDCRTITGFEALIEREWIQAGHPFRLRCSRSGFGRSSHGQESPLFTLFLDCTWQLLQQFACSFEFNDTLLIELFQHAYSSKFGTFIFNNEKEKLKYNGIKHTVSLWSYFNRPEILHTFLNPFYEPNLSVLWPSVAAQSIILWRSLYLRFYENQIPQREVWDEYLLIKGKEIQLRSYVNKLRQELLELERKCTEKTNMIKTEKDSVVTI
;
A
#
# COMPACT_ATOMS: atom_id res chain seq x y z
N MET A 1 59.87 -44.74 -46.14
CA MET A 1 58.93 -45.78 -46.61
C MET A 1 57.76 -45.85 -45.65
N SER A 2 56.54 -45.86 -46.21
CA SER A 2 55.32 -46.40 -45.60
C SER A 2 54.66 -45.58 -44.50
N ARG A 3 54.02 -44.48 -44.93
CA ARG A 3 52.72 -44.04 -44.39
C ARG A 3 51.75 -45.22 -44.49
N ASN A 4 51.22 -45.69 -43.37
CA ASN A 4 49.92 -46.34 -43.26
C ASN A 4 49.46 -46.24 -41.81
N PHE A 5 48.82 -45.12 -41.49
CA PHE A 5 48.06 -44.94 -40.26
C PHE A 5 46.64 -44.51 -40.66
N LEU A 6 45.74 -45.48 -40.59
CA LEU A 6 44.30 -45.34 -40.30
C LEU A 6 43.49 -44.40 -41.20
N GLU A 7 43.05 -44.95 -42.32
CA GLU A 7 41.78 -44.63 -42.97
C GLU A 7 40.62 -45.00 -42.02
N LYS A 8 40.09 -44.01 -41.30
CA LYS A 8 38.69 -43.99 -40.85
C LYS A 8 38.11 -42.66 -41.26
N SER A 9 37.13 -42.72 -42.16
CA SER A 9 36.32 -41.63 -42.69
C SER A 9 35.81 -40.70 -41.59
N LYS A 10 36.45 -39.55 -41.41
CA LYS A 10 35.82 -38.41 -40.72
C LYS A 10 34.72 -37.89 -41.64
N ILE A 11 33.47 -38.26 -41.36
CA ILE A 11 32.31 -37.57 -41.92
C ILE A 11 32.39 -36.15 -41.39
N TYR A 12 32.80 -35.19 -42.23
CA TYR A 12 32.79 -33.78 -41.86
C TYR A 12 31.33 -33.37 -41.70
N LEU A 13 30.93 -32.98 -40.48
CA LEU A 13 29.63 -32.37 -40.25
C LEU A 13 29.50 -31.13 -41.13
N CYS A 14 28.32 -30.93 -41.70
CA CYS A 14 28.09 -29.77 -42.52
C CYS A 14 28.19 -28.49 -41.67
N PRO A 15 28.88 -27.43 -42.14
CA PRO A 15 28.83 -26.14 -41.49
C PRO A 15 27.39 -25.62 -41.51
N GLY A 16 26.84 -25.31 -40.33
CA GLY A 16 25.52 -24.70 -40.16
C GLY A 16 24.44 -25.66 -39.66
N LYS A 17 23.68 -25.22 -38.66
CA LYS A 17 22.69 -26.01 -37.92
C LYS A 17 21.55 -26.60 -38.79
N TYR A 18 21.21 -25.95 -39.91
CA TYR A 18 20.09 -26.31 -40.78
C TYR A 18 20.51 -26.71 -42.20
N CYS A 19 21.80 -26.91 -42.40
CA CYS A 19 22.38 -27.38 -43.65
C CYS A 19 22.68 -28.87 -43.54
N GLY A 20 22.39 -29.63 -44.59
CA GLY A 20 22.62 -31.06 -44.59
C GLY A 20 22.97 -31.62 -45.96
N TYR A 21 23.40 -32.87 -45.96
CA TYR A 21 23.66 -33.66 -47.15
C TYR A 21 22.36 -34.29 -47.63
N GLN A 22 22.11 -34.16 -48.93
CA GLN A 22 21.04 -34.89 -49.61
C GLN A 22 21.54 -36.31 -49.91
N ASN A 23 20.68 -37.33 -49.81
CA ASN A 23 21.04 -38.72 -50.09
C ASN A 23 21.85 -38.82 -51.41
N ASN A 24 23.09 -39.33 -51.30
CA ASN A 24 24.10 -39.48 -52.35
C ASN A 24 24.85 -38.22 -52.85
N SER A 25 24.75 -37.06 -52.18
CA SER A 25 25.54 -35.87 -52.53
C SER A 25 26.65 -35.57 -51.52
N THR A 26 27.87 -35.28 -52.00
CA THR A 26 28.99 -34.79 -51.18
C THR A 26 28.92 -33.29 -50.90
N ASN A 27 27.98 -32.57 -51.52
CA ASN A 27 27.85 -31.13 -51.36
C ASN A 27 26.80 -30.81 -50.30
N CYS A 28 27.20 -30.12 -49.23
CA CYS A 28 26.25 -29.66 -48.23
C CYS A 28 25.43 -28.47 -48.74
N GLY A 29 24.11 -28.48 -48.46
CA GLY A 29 23.21 -27.38 -48.80
C GLY A 29 21.88 -27.43 -48.06
N ALA A 30 20.86 -26.80 -48.63
CA ALA A 30 19.49 -26.85 -48.12
C ALA A 30 18.84 -28.20 -48.40
N CYS A 31 18.12 -28.76 -47.43
CA CYS A 31 17.29 -29.94 -47.61
C CYS A 31 16.05 -29.61 -48.46
N GLN A 32 15.50 -30.63 -49.12
CA GLN A 32 14.23 -30.51 -49.83
C GLN A 32 13.07 -30.21 -48.86
N ARG A 33 11.99 -29.60 -49.37
CA ARG A 33 10.79 -29.32 -48.55
C ARG A 33 10.25 -30.61 -47.93
N GLY A 34 9.92 -30.56 -46.63
CA GLY A 34 9.49 -31.73 -45.86
C GLY A 34 10.62 -32.58 -45.26
N TYR A 35 11.89 -32.19 -45.46
CA TYR A 35 13.05 -32.86 -44.86
C TYR A 35 13.69 -31.97 -43.79
N ARG A 36 14.15 -32.61 -42.71
CA ARG A 36 14.90 -31.98 -41.61
C ARG A 36 16.28 -32.62 -41.45
N VAL A 37 17.26 -31.81 -41.07
CA VAL A 37 18.63 -32.26 -40.81
C VAL A 37 18.70 -33.01 -39.47
N ASN A 38 19.29 -34.21 -39.47
CA ASN A 38 19.59 -34.98 -38.25
C ASN A 38 20.95 -34.57 -37.63
N THR A 39 21.29 -35.09 -36.44
CA THR A 39 22.54 -34.81 -35.72
C THR A 39 23.81 -35.09 -36.52
N GLU A 40 23.74 -35.95 -37.53
CA GLU A 40 24.84 -36.28 -38.45
C GLU A 40 24.88 -35.40 -39.72
N SER A 41 24.12 -34.30 -39.76
CA SER A 41 23.99 -33.42 -40.93
C SER A 41 23.36 -34.08 -42.16
N ILE A 42 22.53 -35.12 -42.01
CA ILE A 42 21.82 -35.80 -43.12
C ILE A 42 20.37 -35.32 -43.20
N CYS A 43 19.86 -35.04 -44.40
CA CYS A 43 18.47 -34.66 -44.62
C CYS A 43 17.53 -35.88 -44.52
N GLN A 44 16.66 -35.91 -43.51
CA GLN A 44 15.69 -36.98 -43.27
C GLN A 44 14.25 -36.49 -43.48
N LEU A 45 13.39 -37.31 -44.07
CA LEU A 45 11.98 -37.00 -44.32
C LEU A 45 11.18 -36.98 -43.01
N CYS A 46 10.36 -35.94 -42.80
CA CYS A 46 9.49 -35.83 -41.63
C CYS A 46 8.20 -36.65 -41.84
N HIS A 47 8.01 -37.69 -41.02
CA HIS A 47 6.82 -38.57 -41.04
C HIS A 47 5.94 -38.45 -39.78
N GLU A 48 6.24 -37.49 -38.91
CA GLU A 48 5.53 -37.35 -37.64
C GLU A 48 4.13 -36.76 -37.86
N THR A 49 3.15 -37.26 -37.13
CA THR A 49 1.78 -36.74 -37.15
C THR A 49 1.70 -35.43 -36.36
N LEU A 50 0.74 -34.58 -36.74
CA LEU A 50 0.46 -33.32 -36.05
C LEU A 50 0.18 -33.55 -34.55
N SER A 51 1.08 -33.04 -33.70
CA SER A 51 0.85 -33.04 -32.24
C SER A 51 -0.33 -32.15 -31.88
N LEU A 52 -0.95 -32.42 -30.72
CA LEU A 52 -2.06 -31.62 -30.21
C LEU A 52 -1.70 -30.13 -30.10
N TYR A 53 -0.49 -29.82 -29.61
CA TYR A 53 0.01 -28.44 -29.53
C TYR A 53 0.05 -27.75 -30.91
N ASN A 54 0.59 -28.42 -31.92
CA ASN A 54 0.69 -27.88 -33.28
C ASN A 54 -0.69 -27.68 -33.91
N PHE A 55 -1.63 -28.59 -33.65
CA PHE A 55 -3.01 -28.43 -34.08
C PHE A 55 -3.68 -27.22 -33.43
N MET A 56 -3.55 -27.08 -32.09
CA MET A 56 -4.12 -25.96 -31.34
C MET A 56 -3.54 -24.60 -31.77
N TYR A 57 -2.28 -24.57 -32.20
CA TYR A 57 -1.67 -23.37 -32.77
C TYR A 57 -2.34 -22.94 -34.09
N ILE A 58 -2.63 -23.88 -35.01
CA ILE A 58 -3.32 -23.54 -36.27
C ILE A 58 -4.76 -23.08 -35.97
N VAL A 59 -5.44 -23.73 -35.02
CA VAL A 59 -6.78 -23.31 -34.54
C VAL A 59 -6.73 -21.90 -33.95
N PHE A 60 -5.72 -21.58 -33.12
CA PHE A 60 -5.54 -20.24 -32.58
C PHE A 60 -5.40 -19.18 -33.68
N MET A 61 -4.61 -19.44 -34.71
CA MET A 61 -4.44 -18.51 -35.84
C MET A 61 -5.74 -18.35 -36.65
N ALA A 62 -6.54 -19.42 -36.79
CA ALA A 62 -7.87 -19.33 -37.39
C ALA A 62 -8.83 -18.47 -36.55
N LEU A 63 -8.84 -18.65 -35.23
CA LEU A 63 -9.67 -17.85 -34.30
C LEU A 63 -9.23 -16.39 -34.25
N LEU A 64 -7.94 -16.11 -34.39
CA LEU A 64 -7.42 -14.74 -34.48
C LEU A 64 -8.00 -14.02 -35.71
N ALA A 65 -7.98 -14.67 -36.88
CA ALA A 65 -8.59 -14.11 -38.08
C ALA A 65 -10.11 -13.90 -37.93
N LEU A 66 -10.82 -14.84 -37.30
CA LEU A 66 -12.26 -14.72 -37.02
C LEU A 66 -12.56 -13.53 -36.09
N SER A 67 -11.73 -13.31 -35.07
CA SER A 67 -11.88 -12.20 -34.12
C SER A 67 -11.75 -10.84 -34.81
N PHE A 68 -10.79 -10.69 -35.74
CA PHE A 68 -10.65 -9.48 -36.54
C PHE A 68 -11.84 -9.27 -37.48
N HIS A 69 -12.39 -10.33 -38.11
CA HIS A 69 -13.64 -10.22 -38.88
C HIS A 69 -14.77 -9.66 -38.04
N TRP A 70 -14.99 -10.21 -36.85
CA TRP A 70 -16.09 -9.80 -36.00
C TRP A 70 -15.94 -8.36 -35.51
N TYR A 71 -14.72 -7.96 -35.17
CA TYR A 71 -14.40 -6.58 -34.80
C TYR A 71 -14.74 -5.58 -35.93
N PHE A 72 -14.31 -5.86 -37.17
CA PHE A 72 -14.59 -4.96 -38.29
C PHE A 72 -16.08 -4.96 -38.67
N ILE A 73 -16.75 -6.12 -38.64
CA ILE A 73 -18.21 -6.20 -38.86
C ILE A 73 -18.96 -5.35 -37.82
N ASN A 74 -18.56 -5.40 -36.55
CA ASN A 74 -19.17 -4.57 -35.49
C ASN A 74 -18.88 -3.07 -35.70
N ARG A 75 -17.64 -2.71 -36.09
CA ARG A 75 -17.27 -1.31 -36.37
C ARG A 75 -18.06 -0.70 -37.53
N LEU A 76 -18.43 -1.51 -38.53
CA LEU A 76 -19.27 -1.08 -39.65
C LEU A 76 -20.69 -0.68 -39.20
N GLN A 77 -21.23 -1.30 -38.14
CA GLN A 77 -22.53 -0.96 -37.55
C GLN A 77 -22.50 0.40 -36.86
N LYS A 78 -21.51 0.65 -35.98
CA LYS A 78 -21.41 1.89 -35.20
C LYS A 78 -21.35 3.16 -36.05
N LYS A 79 -20.80 3.08 -37.27
CA LYS A 79 -20.72 4.23 -38.19
C LYS A 79 -22.01 4.53 -38.96
N LYS A 80 -22.95 3.58 -39.11
CA LYS A 80 -24.14 3.75 -39.97
C LYS A 80 -25.38 3.06 -39.36
N GLN A 81 -25.87 3.63 -38.27
CA GLN A 81 -26.97 3.11 -37.44
C GLN A 81 -28.34 2.92 -38.13
N ARG A 82 -28.59 3.46 -39.34
CA ARG A 82 -29.97 3.58 -39.88
C ARG A 82 -30.41 2.52 -40.91
N GLU A 83 -29.52 1.71 -41.49
CA GLU A 83 -29.90 0.70 -42.52
C GLU A 83 -29.54 -0.76 -42.17
N PHE A 84 -28.79 -0.99 -41.10
CA PHE A 84 -28.20 -2.30 -40.79
C PHE A 84 -28.97 -2.99 -39.65
N THR A 85 -29.90 -3.87 -40.01
CA THR A 85 -30.66 -4.70 -39.05
C THR A 85 -29.80 -5.80 -38.44
N LEU A 86 -30.03 -6.10 -37.15
CA LEU A 86 -29.35 -7.16 -36.37
C LEU A 86 -29.33 -8.53 -37.09
N VAL A 87 -30.36 -8.83 -37.87
CA VAL A 87 -30.47 -10.06 -38.67
C VAL A 87 -29.38 -10.12 -39.75
N LYS A 88 -29.13 -9.03 -40.48
CA LYS A 88 -28.10 -8.97 -41.54
C LYS A 88 -26.68 -9.07 -40.96
N GLN A 89 -26.48 -8.53 -39.76
CA GLN A 89 -25.23 -8.66 -39.01
C GLN A 89 -24.95 -10.11 -38.60
N THR A 90 -25.98 -10.79 -38.12
CA THR A 90 -25.90 -12.20 -37.68
C THR A 90 -25.52 -13.11 -38.86
N ILE A 91 -26.08 -12.85 -40.05
CA ILE A 91 -25.73 -13.57 -41.27
C ILE A 91 -24.25 -13.39 -41.62
N LEU A 92 -23.70 -12.16 -41.53
CA LEU A 92 -22.29 -11.91 -41.79
C LEU A 92 -21.35 -12.58 -40.77
N TYR A 93 -21.73 -12.64 -39.50
CA TYR A 93 -20.98 -13.41 -38.50
C TYR A 93 -20.96 -14.90 -38.85
N PHE A 94 -22.10 -15.48 -39.22
CA PHE A 94 -22.17 -16.89 -39.62
C PHE A 94 -21.34 -17.17 -40.89
N LEU A 95 -21.40 -16.30 -41.89
CA LEU A 95 -20.58 -16.42 -43.10
C LEU A 95 -19.09 -16.40 -42.77
N SER A 96 -18.66 -15.51 -41.87
CA SER A 96 -17.25 -15.45 -41.45
C SER A 96 -16.77 -16.73 -40.75
N ILE A 97 -17.64 -17.41 -39.98
CA ILE A 97 -17.33 -18.71 -39.38
C ILE A 97 -17.16 -19.76 -40.48
N LEU A 98 -18.10 -19.83 -41.43
CA LEU A 98 -18.08 -20.79 -42.52
C LEU A 98 -16.84 -20.62 -43.41
N GLU A 99 -16.46 -19.38 -43.73
CA GLU A 99 -15.26 -19.05 -44.51
C GLU A 99 -13.98 -19.59 -43.86
N ILE A 100 -13.81 -19.33 -42.56
CA ILE A 100 -12.63 -19.77 -41.81
C ILE A 100 -12.60 -21.29 -41.65
N LEU A 101 -13.76 -21.92 -41.41
CA LEU A 101 -13.87 -23.37 -41.28
C LEU A 101 -13.52 -24.09 -42.58
N LEU A 102 -14.05 -23.62 -43.72
CA LEU A 102 -13.72 -24.16 -45.04
C LEU A 102 -12.24 -23.95 -45.38
N ALA A 103 -11.69 -22.76 -45.07
CA ALA A 103 -10.27 -22.48 -45.27
C ALA A 103 -9.37 -23.40 -44.43
N PHE A 104 -9.75 -23.67 -43.18
CA PHE A 104 -9.05 -24.60 -42.29
C PHE A 104 -9.04 -26.01 -42.86
N ILE A 105 -10.19 -26.53 -43.30
CA ILE A 105 -10.30 -27.85 -43.91
C ILE A 105 -9.45 -27.95 -45.19
N PHE A 106 -9.55 -27.00 -46.11
CA PHE A 106 -8.75 -27.03 -47.34
C PHE A 106 -7.24 -26.90 -47.08
N THR A 107 -6.85 -26.17 -46.04
CA THR A 107 -5.44 -26.10 -45.63
C THR A 107 -4.93 -27.47 -45.21
N LEU A 108 -5.69 -28.21 -44.39
CA LEU A 108 -5.31 -29.57 -43.97
C LEU A 108 -5.19 -30.54 -45.16
N LEU A 109 -6.09 -30.42 -46.15
CA LEU A 109 -6.10 -31.30 -47.33
C LEU A 109 -4.97 -31.04 -48.33
N THR A 110 -4.33 -29.85 -48.26
CA THR A 110 -3.31 -29.39 -49.21
C THR A 110 -1.93 -29.97 -48.90
N PHE A 111 -1.63 -30.22 -47.63
CA PHE A 111 -0.34 -30.72 -47.18
C PHE A 111 -0.32 -32.26 -47.12
N PRO A 112 0.85 -32.89 -47.28
CA PRO A 112 0.95 -34.35 -47.26
C PRO A 112 0.54 -34.94 -45.91
N PRO A 113 -0.19 -36.08 -45.87
CA PRO A 113 -0.77 -36.81 -46.99
C PRO A 113 -1.94 -36.07 -47.65
N ILE A 114 -1.79 -35.74 -48.94
CA ILE A 114 -2.76 -34.96 -49.73
C ILE A 114 -4.12 -35.65 -49.68
N GLY A 115 -5.17 -34.90 -49.36
CA GLY A 115 -6.55 -35.40 -49.30
C GLY A 115 -6.97 -36.06 -47.98
N LYS A 116 -6.13 -36.06 -46.94
CA LYS A 116 -6.51 -36.48 -45.58
C LYS A 116 -6.54 -35.27 -44.62
N LEU A 117 -7.31 -35.36 -43.54
CA LEU A 117 -7.39 -34.32 -42.48
C LEU A 117 -6.21 -34.36 -41.49
N THR A 118 -5.16 -35.10 -41.83
CA THR A 118 -3.93 -35.26 -41.03
C THR A 118 -2.75 -34.75 -41.85
N MET A 119 -1.80 -34.07 -41.22
CA MET A 119 -0.61 -33.55 -41.88
C MET A 119 0.67 -34.13 -41.27
N ASN A 120 1.65 -34.42 -42.13
CA ASN A 120 3.02 -34.76 -41.73
C ASN A 120 3.76 -33.47 -41.35
N VAL A 121 4.40 -33.45 -40.18
CA VAL A 121 5.06 -32.25 -39.64
C VAL A 121 6.48 -32.57 -39.19
N CYS A 122 7.38 -31.61 -39.35
CA CYS A 122 8.68 -31.61 -38.69
C CYS A 122 8.54 -30.97 -37.30
N GLN A 123 8.77 -31.72 -36.21
CA GLN A 123 8.67 -31.22 -34.83
C GLN A 123 9.43 -29.91 -34.57
N VAL A 124 8.79 -28.94 -33.94
CA VAL A 124 9.47 -27.72 -33.47
C VAL A 124 10.32 -28.05 -32.25
N LYS A 125 11.63 -27.75 -32.27
CA LYS A 125 12.51 -27.96 -31.11
C LYS A 125 12.92 -26.66 -30.45
N LEU A 126 13.24 -25.64 -31.25
CA LEU A 126 13.79 -24.38 -30.78
C LEU A 126 13.14 -23.21 -31.50
N LEU A 127 13.10 -22.03 -30.86
CA LEU A 127 12.65 -20.79 -31.49
C LEU A 127 13.41 -20.47 -32.79
N SER A 128 14.70 -20.81 -32.84
CA SER A 128 15.55 -20.64 -34.02
C SER A 128 15.08 -21.44 -35.24
N ASP A 129 14.21 -22.46 -35.08
CA ASP A 129 13.71 -23.31 -36.16
C ASP A 129 12.74 -22.54 -37.09
N PHE A 130 12.09 -21.48 -36.58
CA PHE A 130 11.24 -20.58 -37.37
C PHE A 130 12.05 -19.55 -38.17
N TYR A 131 13.32 -19.33 -37.80
CA TYR A 131 14.18 -18.30 -38.40
C TYR A 131 15.53 -18.85 -38.89
N PRO A 132 15.54 -19.92 -39.71
CA PRO A 132 16.78 -20.57 -40.11
C PRO A 132 17.69 -19.65 -40.97
N MET A 133 17.11 -18.63 -41.61
CA MET A 133 17.84 -17.66 -42.43
C MET A 133 18.93 -16.89 -41.67
N PHE A 134 18.73 -16.63 -40.37
CA PHE A 134 19.72 -15.95 -39.51
C PHE A 134 20.88 -16.86 -39.12
N HIS A 135 20.74 -18.18 -39.29
CA HIS A 135 21.75 -19.18 -38.91
C HIS A 135 22.50 -19.76 -40.12
N ASN A 136 22.45 -19.08 -41.27
CA ASN A 136 23.21 -19.43 -42.47
C ASN A 136 24.71 -19.12 -42.27
N PRO A 137 25.60 -20.13 -42.28
CA PRO A 137 27.02 -19.93 -42.02
C PRO A 137 27.74 -19.30 -43.22
N ILE A 138 28.83 -18.60 -42.91
CA ILE A 138 29.74 -18.05 -43.92
C ILE A 138 30.96 -18.96 -43.97
N VAL A 139 31.10 -19.72 -45.06
CA VAL A 139 32.22 -20.64 -45.23
C VAL A 139 33.40 -19.87 -45.83
N ASN A 140 34.56 -19.93 -45.17
CA ASN A 140 35.81 -19.29 -45.59
C ASN A 140 35.72 -17.78 -45.87
N TYR A 141 34.83 -17.06 -45.18
CA TYR A 141 34.60 -15.61 -45.33
C TYR A 141 34.26 -15.13 -46.76
N ARG A 142 34.00 -16.04 -47.70
CA ARG A 142 33.76 -15.72 -49.13
C ARG A 142 32.38 -16.10 -49.62
N LYS A 143 31.77 -17.18 -49.10
CA LYS A 143 30.47 -17.69 -49.58
C LYS A 143 29.54 -18.00 -48.42
N LYS A 144 28.38 -17.33 -48.39
CA LYS A 144 27.28 -17.66 -47.47
C LYS A 144 26.56 -18.91 -47.96
N LEU A 145 26.59 -19.98 -47.19
CA LEU A 145 25.86 -21.21 -47.49
C LEU A 145 24.38 -21.00 -47.16
N ARG A 146 23.50 -21.31 -48.10
CA ARG A 146 22.04 -21.18 -47.93
C ARG A 146 21.48 -22.51 -47.43
N CYS A 147 21.16 -22.56 -46.14
CA CYS A 147 20.52 -23.70 -45.48
C CYS A 147 19.00 -23.72 -45.73
N SER A 148 18.34 -24.78 -45.26
CA SER A 148 16.90 -25.00 -45.41
C SER A 148 16.09 -23.83 -44.85
N TYR A 149 15.17 -23.26 -45.65
CA TYR A 149 14.40 -22.07 -45.27
C TYR A 149 13.16 -22.37 -44.43
N GLU A 150 12.64 -23.60 -44.47
CA GLU A 150 11.44 -24.01 -43.73
C GLU A 150 11.73 -25.32 -42.97
N VAL A 151 12.27 -25.17 -41.77
CA VAL A 151 12.65 -26.32 -40.91
C VAL A 151 11.44 -26.88 -40.16
N VAL A 152 10.45 -26.02 -39.88
CA VAL A 152 9.18 -26.36 -39.23
C VAL A 152 8.08 -26.71 -40.25
N TYR A 153 8.44 -27.36 -41.35
CA TYR A 153 7.50 -27.69 -42.42
C TYR A 153 6.38 -28.60 -41.92
N PRO A 154 5.11 -28.38 -42.31
CA PRO A 154 4.55 -27.25 -43.06
C PRO A 154 3.95 -26.16 -42.15
N LEU A 155 4.23 -26.15 -40.85
CA LEU A 155 3.54 -25.32 -39.86
C LEU A 155 3.57 -23.81 -40.20
N GLN A 156 4.72 -23.34 -40.70
CA GLN A 156 4.87 -21.96 -41.17
C GLN A 156 4.04 -21.73 -42.44
N SER A 157 4.21 -22.57 -43.49
CA SER A 157 3.45 -22.45 -44.74
C SER A 157 1.93 -22.62 -44.56
N ALA A 158 1.50 -23.43 -43.59
CA ALA A 158 0.10 -23.74 -43.36
C ALA A 158 -0.73 -22.50 -43.03
N ILE A 159 -0.18 -21.53 -42.29
CA ILE A 159 -0.88 -20.29 -41.95
C ILE A 159 -0.99 -19.36 -43.16
N PHE A 160 0.04 -19.31 -44.01
CA PHE A 160 -0.05 -18.56 -45.28
C PHE A 160 -1.13 -19.14 -46.18
N VAL A 161 -1.19 -20.47 -46.29
CA VAL A 161 -2.21 -21.19 -47.07
C VAL A 161 -3.61 -20.97 -46.49
N LEU A 162 -3.75 -21.03 -45.16
CA LEU A 162 -5.00 -20.77 -44.44
C LEU A 162 -5.58 -19.40 -44.77
N TYR A 163 -4.81 -18.33 -44.60
CA TYR A 163 -5.31 -16.98 -44.88
C TYR A 163 -5.51 -16.71 -46.37
N THR A 164 -4.76 -17.39 -47.24
CA THR A 164 -4.97 -17.32 -48.70
C THR A 164 -6.31 -17.97 -49.06
N TYR A 165 -6.59 -19.18 -48.58
CA TYR A 165 -7.89 -19.82 -48.79
C TYR A 165 -9.02 -19.02 -48.16
N ALA A 166 -8.85 -18.50 -46.94
CA ALA A 166 -9.85 -17.68 -46.29
C ALA A 166 -10.16 -16.41 -47.09
N SER A 167 -9.15 -15.80 -47.74
CA SER A 167 -9.35 -14.66 -48.62
C SER A 167 -10.09 -15.04 -49.91
N LEU A 168 -9.73 -16.16 -50.54
CA LEU A 168 -10.37 -16.65 -51.77
C LEU A 168 -11.83 -17.05 -51.52
N ILE A 169 -12.09 -17.83 -50.48
CA ILE A 169 -13.45 -18.27 -50.11
C ILE A 169 -14.32 -17.08 -49.78
N MET A 170 -13.80 -16.09 -49.05
CA MET A 170 -14.54 -14.86 -48.78
C MET A 170 -14.94 -14.13 -50.08
N LEU A 171 -14.02 -14.00 -51.04
CA LEU A 171 -14.28 -13.36 -52.33
C LEU A 171 -15.30 -14.13 -53.18
N LEU A 172 -15.45 -15.44 -52.98
CA LEU A 172 -16.43 -16.27 -53.68
C LEU A 172 -17.78 -16.32 -52.95
N LEU A 173 -17.77 -16.47 -51.63
CA LEU A 173 -18.96 -16.74 -50.82
C LEU A 173 -19.77 -15.47 -50.58
N ARG A 174 -19.14 -14.36 -50.22
CA ARG A 174 -19.86 -13.13 -49.83
C ARG A 174 -20.67 -12.49 -50.97
N PRO A 175 -20.21 -12.47 -52.23
CA PRO A 175 -21.00 -11.95 -53.35
C PRO A 175 -22.30 -12.73 -53.62
N LEU A 176 -22.39 -14.00 -53.25
CA LEU A 176 -23.61 -14.82 -53.41
C LEU A 176 -24.77 -14.32 -52.53
N PHE A 177 -24.47 -13.55 -51.48
CA PHE A 177 -25.46 -13.03 -50.54
C PHE A 177 -25.85 -11.56 -50.80
N VAL A 178 -25.46 -10.98 -51.95
CA VAL A 178 -25.79 -9.59 -52.32
C VAL A 178 -27.30 -9.35 -52.45
N SER A 179 -28.08 -10.38 -52.79
CA SER A 179 -29.54 -10.32 -52.82
C SER A 179 -30.19 -10.19 -51.43
N ILE A 180 -29.48 -10.63 -50.38
CA ILE A 180 -29.97 -10.67 -48.99
C ILE A 180 -29.36 -9.53 -48.14
N ILE A 181 -28.08 -9.24 -48.37
CA ILE A 181 -27.32 -8.19 -47.68
C ILE A 181 -26.96 -7.10 -48.69
N HIS A 182 -27.28 -5.85 -48.37
CA HIS A 182 -27.07 -4.73 -49.28
C HIS A 182 -25.59 -4.60 -49.70
N GLN A 183 -25.36 -4.45 -51.01
CA GLN A 183 -24.06 -4.54 -51.68
C GLN A 183 -22.94 -3.73 -51.02
N LYS A 184 -23.24 -2.54 -50.49
CA LYS A 184 -22.26 -1.66 -49.83
C LYS A 184 -21.67 -2.24 -48.55
N PHE A 185 -22.40 -3.10 -47.83
CA PHE A 185 -21.90 -3.71 -46.59
C PHE A 185 -21.02 -4.92 -46.87
N ILE A 186 -21.39 -5.72 -47.88
CA ILE A 186 -20.55 -6.82 -48.37
C ILE A 186 -19.21 -6.27 -48.84
N SER A 187 -19.23 -5.24 -49.70
CA SER A 187 -17.99 -4.64 -50.21
C SER A 187 -17.14 -4.06 -49.08
N ALA A 188 -17.73 -3.31 -48.15
CA ALA A 188 -16.98 -2.75 -47.01
C ALA A 188 -16.33 -3.83 -46.11
N SER A 189 -17.03 -4.96 -45.90
CA SER A 189 -16.48 -6.04 -45.10
C SER A 189 -15.37 -6.81 -45.84
N ILE A 190 -15.50 -7.00 -47.17
CA ILE A 190 -14.44 -7.58 -48.01
C ILE A 190 -13.21 -6.67 -48.01
N TYR A 191 -13.38 -5.36 -48.20
CA TYR A 191 -12.27 -4.41 -48.17
C TYR A 191 -11.54 -4.44 -46.83
N SER A 192 -12.28 -4.48 -45.71
CA SER A 192 -11.66 -4.56 -44.38
C SER A 192 -10.78 -5.81 -44.24
N ALA A 193 -11.25 -6.96 -44.73
CA ALA A 193 -10.49 -8.20 -44.73
C ALA A 193 -9.25 -8.17 -45.62
N LEU A 194 -9.35 -7.55 -46.81
CA LEU A 194 -8.21 -7.35 -47.70
C LEU A 194 -7.13 -6.45 -47.10
N HIS A 195 -7.44 -5.66 -46.06
CA HIS A 195 -6.44 -4.88 -45.31
C HIS A 195 -5.81 -5.70 -44.18
N PHE A 196 -6.62 -6.39 -43.35
CA PHE A 196 -6.06 -7.04 -42.17
C PHE A 196 -5.40 -8.40 -42.45
N TYR A 197 -5.81 -9.16 -43.47
CA TYR A 197 -5.17 -10.44 -43.80
C TYR A 197 -3.68 -10.26 -44.18
N PRO A 198 -3.30 -9.31 -45.05
CA PRO A 198 -1.88 -9.00 -45.30
C PRO A 198 -1.12 -8.61 -44.03
N CYS A 199 -1.73 -7.82 -43.14
CA CYS A 199 -1.11 -7.46 -41.86
C CYS A 199 -0.86 -8.69 -40.98
N LEU A 200 -1.82 -9.62 -40.89
CA LEU A 200 -1.66 -10.87 -40.15
C LEU A 200 -0.60 -11.80 -40.77
N LEU A 201 -0.49 -11.82 -42.11
CA LEU A 201 0.56 -12.56 -42.82
C LEU A 201 1.95 -11.99 -42.53
N ILE A 202 2.12 -10.67 -42.56
CA ILE A 202 3.38 -10.00 -42.20
C ILE A 202 3.73 -10.26 -40.74
N LEU A 203 2.75 -10.15 -39.83
CA LEU A 203 2.93 -10.42 -38.42
C LEU A 203 3.39 -11.86 -38.19
N HIS A 204 2.77 -12.84 -38.86
CA HIS A 204 3.18 -14.24 -38.75
C HIS A 204 4.54 -14.52 -39.41
N ALA A 205 4.87 -13.86 -40.52
CA ALA A 205 6.19 -13.98 -41.15
C ALA A 205 7.33 -13.51 -40.25
N LEU A 206 7.12 -12.40 -39.52
CA LEU A 206 8.14 -11.82 -38.64
C LEU A 206 8.16 -12.44 -37.25
N CYS A 207 6.99 -12.72 -36.68
CA CYS A 207 6.83 -13.11 -35.27
C CYS A 207 6.32 -14.54 -35.08
N GLY A 208 6.21 -15.35 -36.14
CA GLY A 208 5.60 -16.69 -36.08
C GLY A 208 6.15 -17.59 -34.98
N GLY A 209 7.48 -17.60 -34.77
CA GLY A 209 8.09 -18.36 -33.68
C GLY A 209 7.70 -17.83 -32.30
N PHE A 210 7.72 -16.51 -32.09
CA PHE A 210 7.31 -15.92 -30.81
C PHE A 210 5.83 -16.17 -30.49
N ILE A 211 4.96 -16.08 -31.51
CA ILE A 211 3.53 -16.38 -31.38
C ILE A 211 3.34 -17.86 -31.03
N TYR A 212 4.07 -18.77 -31.69
CA TYR A 212 3.98 -20.20 -31.44
C TYR A 212 4.33 -20.60 -30.00
N PHE A 213 5.35 -19.99 -29.37
CA PHE A 213 5.68 -20.30 -27.97
C PHE A 213 4.81 -19.55 -26.95
N SER A 214 4.20 -18.43 -27.33
CA SER A 214 3.45 -17.57 -26.40
C SER A 214 1.93 -17.73 -26.48
N PHE A 215 1.38 -18.33 -27.54
CA PHE A 215 -0.08 -18.39 -27.74
C PHE A 215 -0.86 -19.04 -26.59
N PRO A 216 -0.38 -20.08 -25.87
CA PRO A 216 -1.16 -20.65 -24.78
C PRO A 216 -1.33 -19.65 -23.63
N ILE A 217 -0.27 -18.91 -23.30
CA ILE A 217 -0.31 -17.86 -22.27
C ILE A 217 -1.15 -16.67 -22.76
N LEU A 218 -0.97 -16.25 -24.01
CA LEU A 218 -1.75 -15.14 -24.60
C LEU A 218 -3.26 -15.46 -24.66
N THR A 219 -3.63 -16.72 -24.94
CA THR A 219 -5.04 -17.14 -24.98
C THR A 219 -5.66 -17.20 -23.59
N ILE A 220 -4.95 -17.76 -22.60
CA ILE A 220 -5.41 -17.80 -21.20
C ILE A 220 -5.55 -16.39 -20.64
N THR A 221 -4.53 -15.55 -20.76
CA THR A 221 -4.54 -14.18 -20.23
C THR A 221 -5.63 -13.33 -20.88
N SER A 222 -5.79 -13.42 -22.20
CA SER A 222 -6.87 -12.74 -22.93
C SER A 222 -8.26 -13.22 -22.49
N ALA A 223 -8.46 -14.54 -22.36
CA ALA A 223 -9.74 -15.10 -21.92
C ALA A 223 -10.12 -14.69 -20.49
N ILE A 224 -9.16 -14.70 -19.55
CA ILE A 224 -9.36 -14.25 -18.17
C ILE A 224 -9.72 -12.76 -18.14
N PHE A 225 -8.97 -11.93 -18.87
CA PHE A 225 -9.19 -10.49 -18.90
C PHE A 225 -10.54 -10.12 -19.54
N LEU A 226 -10.89 -10.76 -20.66
CA LEU A 226 -12.17 -10.55 -21.33
C LEU A 226 -13.35 -11.05 -20.48
N ASN A 227 -13.19 -12.14 -19.73
CA ASN A 227 -14.18 -12.61 -18.75
C ASN A 227 -14.37 -11.62 -17.60
N ALA A 228 -13.28 -11.10 -17.03
CA ALA A 228 -13.34 -10.11 -15.97
C ALA A 228 -14.06 -8.83 -16.42
N ILE A 229 -13.73 -8.32 -17.62
CA ILE A 229 -14.43 -7.18 -18.21
C ILE A 229 -15.92 -7.49 -18.41
N HIS A 230 -16.25 -8.65 -19.00
CA HIS A 230 -17.64 -9.02 -19.23
C HIS A 230 -18.44 -9.11 -17.93
N PHE A 231 -17.87 -9.68 -16.87
CA PHE A 231 -18.53 -9.75 -15.57
C PHE A 231 -18.66 -8.40 -14.88
N THR A 232 -17.66 -7.52 -14.96
CA THR A 232 -17.76 -6.15 -14.41
C THR A 232 -18.86 -5.35 -15.11
N LEU A 233 -19.01 -5.48 -16.44
CA LEU A 233 -20.07 -4.83 -17.20
C LEU A 233 -21.48 -5.35 -16.85
N ILE A 234 -21.62 -6.64 -16.52
CA ILE A 234 -22.90 -7.23 -16.10
C ILE A 234 -23.22 -6.91 -14.64
N ALA A 235 -22.20 -6.93 -13.76
CA ALA A 235 -22.31 -6.70 -12.32
C ALA A 235 -22.52 -5.23 -11.95
N ASN A 236 -22.39 -4.30 -12.91
CA ASN A 236 -22.55 -2.88 -12.69
C ASN A 236 -23.95 -2.56 -12.09
N GLY A 237 -23.99 -2.36 -10.77
CA GLY A 237 -25.19 -2.05 -9.98
C GLY A 237 -25.85 -3.21 -9.23
N GLU A 238 -25.28 -4.42 -9.18
CA GLU A 238 -25.89 -5.57 -8.49
C GLU A 238 -24.97 -6.23 -7.45
N ASN A 239 -25.48 -6.34 -6.21
CA ASN A 239 -24.76 -6.91 -5.06
C ASN A 239 -25.12 -8.38 -4.77
N ASN A 240 -26.05 -9.00 -5.52
CA ASN A 240 -26.57 -10.34 -5.24
C ASN A 240 -26.24 -11.33 -6.37
N TRP A 241 -25.69 -12.49 -6.00
CA TRP A 241 -25.30 -13.54 -6.93
C TRP A 241 -26.50 -14.09 -7.75
N ILE A 242 -27.69 -14.13 -7.18
CA ILE A 242 -28.90 -14.64 -7.85
C ILE A 242 -29.37 -13.70 -8.96
N SER A 243 -29.28 -12.38 -8.75
CA SER A 243 -29.66 -11.40 -9.78
C SER A 243 -28.63 -11.39 -10.91
N PHE A 244 -27.34 -11.51 -10.57
CA PHE A 244 -26.25 -11.65 -11.53
C PHE A 244 -26.45 -12.87 -12.44
N ILE A 245 -26.72 -14.06 -11.87
CA ILE A 245 -26.99 -15.27 -12.66
C ILE A 245 -28.22 -15.08 -13.55
N ARG A 246 -29.32 -14.51 -13.02
CA ARG A 246 -30.54 -14.28 -13.80
C ARG A 246 -30.29 -13.34 -14.99
N LYS A 247 -29.37 -12.39 -14.88
CA LYS A 247 -29.01 -11.44 -15.96
C LYS A 247 -27.98 -12.00 -16.93
N LEU A 248 -27.04 -12.81 -16.44
CA LEU A 248 -26.10 -13.57 -17.27
C LEU A 248 -26.84 -14.58 -18.15
N CYS A 249 -27.76 -15.35 -17.56
CA CYS A 249 -28.58 -16.35 -18.26
C CYS A 249 -29.82 -15.77 -18.94
N GLY A 250 -30.28 -14.59 -18.54
CA GLY A 250 -31.48 -13.94 -19.09
C GLY A 250 -31.28 -13.26 -20.44
N ASN A 251 -30.03 -12.94 -20.81
CA ASN A 251 -29.71 -12.39 -22.13
C ASN A 251 -28.84 -13.37 -22.92
N ILE A 252 -29.38 -13.87 -24.04
CA ILE A 252 -28.70 -14.82 -24.92
C ILE A 252 -27.33 -14.32 -25.42
N GLN A 253 -27.15 -13.00 -25.56
CA GLN A 253 -25.88 -12.41 -25.99
C GLN A 253 -24.79 -12.54 -24.92
N ASN A 254 -25.13 -12.33 -23.65
CA ASN A 254 -24.19 -12.45 -22.53
C ASN A 254 -23.74 -13.90 -22.36
N TRP A 255 -24.67 -14.84 -22.53
CA TRP A 255 -24.39 -16.27 -22.46
C TRP A 255 -23.49 -16.74 -23.62
N ILE A 256 -23.71 -16.24 -24.83
CA ILE A 256 -22.84 -16.53 -25.99
C ILE A 256 -21.42 -15.99 -25.77
N ILE A 257 -21.27 -14.75 -25.29
CA ILE A 257 -19.95 -14.15 -25.05
C ILE A 257 -19.20 -14.93 -23.96
N TYR A 258 -19.88 -15.29 -22.88
CA TYR A 258 -19.33 -16.13 -21.83
C TYR A 258 -18.83 -17.47 -22.38
N LEU A 259 -19.64 -18.18 -23.17
CA LEU A 259 -19.29 -19.46 -23.76
C LEU A 259 -18.07 -19.37 -24.70
N VAL A 260 -17.95 -18.28 -25.47
CA VAL A 260 -16.77 -18.02 -26.31
C VAL A 260 -15.49 -17.87 -25.48
N HIS A 261 -15.54 -17.12 -24.37
CA HIS A 261 -14.39 -16.98 -23.50
C HIS A 261 -14.01 -18.29 -22.80
N VAL A 262 -14.98 -19.13 -22.44
CA VAL A 262 -14.74 -20.47 -21.89
C VAL A 262 -14.01 -21.35 -22.90
N ILE A 263 -14.45 -21.35 -24.17
CA ILE A 263 -13.78 -22.11 -25.24
C ILE A 263 -12.34 -21.63 -25.44
N LEU A 264 -12.10 -20.30 -25.43
CA LEU A 264 -10.74 -19.74 -25.56
C LEU A 264 -9.83 -20.15 -24.40
N LEU A 265 -10.35 -20.14 -23.17
CA LEU A 265 -9.62 -20.58 -21.98
C LEU A 265 -9.29 -22.08 -22.06
N LEU A 266 -10.27 -22.90 -22.44
CA LEU A 266 -10.10 -24.35 -22.61
C LEU A 266 -9.00 -24.64 -23.66
N CYS A 267 -9.01 -23.92 -24.79
CA CYS A 267 -7.99 -24.08 -25.82
C CYS A 267 -6.58 -23.74 -25.32
N GLY A 268 -6.43 -22.67 -24.52
CA GLY A 268 -5.17 -22.29 -23.92
C GLY A 268 -4.65 -23.30 -22.88
N LEU A 269 -5.55 -23.82 -22.03
CA LEU A 269 -5.20 -24.84 -21.03
C LEU A 269 -4.83 -26.18 -21.67
N ILE A 270 -5.60 -26.63 -22.68
CA ILE A 270 -5.31 -27.87 -23.43
C ILE A 270 -3.93 -27.78 -24.11
N SER A 271 -3.59 -26.62 -24.66
CA SER A 271 -2.28 -26.43 -25.30
C SER A 271 -1.11 -26.42 -24.31
N LEU A 272 -1.27 -25.88 -23.10
CA LEU A 272 -0.22 -25.96 -22.07
C LEU A 272 -0.03 -27.36 -21.47
N THR A 273 -1.13 -28.05 -21.22
CA THR A 273 -1.14 -29.28 -20.40
C THR A 273 -0.99 -30.55 -21.22
N GLN A 274 -1.28 -30.50 -22.53
CA GLN A 274 -1.22 -31.62 -23.48
C GLN A 274 -1.91 -32.93 -23.00
N PHE A 275 -2.78 -32.84 -21.98
CA PHE A 275 -3.39 -33.96 -21.27
C PHE A 275 -2.41 -34.95 -20.62
N GLU A 276 -1.22 -34.50 -20.19
CA GLU A 276 -0.26 -35.40 -19.51
C GLU A 276 -0.66 -35.76 -18.07
N ASP A 277 -1.42 -34.90 -17.37
CA ASP A 277 -1.92 -35.15 -16.01
C ASP A 277 -3.45 -34.90 -15.87
N GLU A 278 -4.19 -35.88 -15.34
CA GLU A 278 -5.66 -35.83 -15.16
C GLU A 278 -6.13 -34.69 -14.22
N TYR A 279 -5.24 -34.20 -13.34
CA TYR A 279 -5.55 -33.16 -12.35
C TYR A 279 -5.72 -31.75 -12.95
N HIS A 280 -5.30 -31.52 -14.20
CA HIS A 280 -5.46 -30.22 -14.85
C HIS A 280 -6.92 -29.93 -15.26
N LEU A 281 -7.79 -30.94 -15.33
CA LEU A 281 -9.23 -30.73 -15.50
C LEU A 281 -9.88 -30.07 -14.26
N ILE A 282 -9.25 -30.13 -13.08
CA ILE A 282 -9.75 -29.55 -11.82
C ILE A 282 -9.52 -28.02 -11.80
N LEU A 283 -8.64 -27.48 -12.64
CA LEU A 283 -8.42 -26.04 -12.80
C LEU A 283 -9.49 -25.33 -13.66
N LEU A 284 -10.35 -26.09 -14.34
CA LEU A 284 -11.49 -25.54 -15.07
C LEU A 284 -12.47 -24.84 -14.12
N PRO A 285 -13.03 -25.50 -13.07
CA PRO A 285 -13.92 -24.88 -12.08
C PRO A 285 -13.42 -23.58 -11.44
N THR A 286 -12.12 -23.48 -11.17
CA THR A 286 -11.55 -22.41 -10.32
C THR A 286 -11.52 -21.02 -10.98
N VAL A 287 -11.68 -20.93 -12.30
CA VAL A 287 -11.75 -19.64 -13.03
C VAL A 287 -13.20 -19.15 -13.19
N PHE A 288 -14.19 -19.94 -12.76
CA PHE A 288 -15.62 -19.68 -13.02
C PHE A 288 -16.40 -19.00 -11.90
N LEU A 289 -15.75 -18.68 -10.78
CA LEU A 289 -16.40 -17.93 -9.70
C LEU A 289 -15.97 -16.47 -9.79
N PRO A 290 -16.87 -15.52 -10.10
CA PRO A 290 -16.58 -14.13 -9.77
C PRO A 290 -16.26 -14.09 -8.27
N VAL A 291 -15.08 -13.60 -7.91
CA VAL A 291 -14.79 -13.29 -6.52
C VAL A 291 -15.67 -12.08 -6.18
N PHE A 292 -16.92 -12.33 -5.79
CA PHE A 292 -17.71 -11.34 -5.08
C PHE A 292 -17.00 -11.16 -3.75
N ARG A 293 -16.39 -10.00 -3.61
CA ARG A 293 -15.75 -9.59 -2.39
C ARG A 293 -16.87 -9.24 -1.42
N ASP A 294 -17.13 -10.11 -0.46
CA ASP A 294 -17.89 -9.76 0.75
C ASP A 294 -17.05 -8.81 1.61
N HIS A 295 -16.87 -7.59 1.12
CA HIS A 295 -16.26 -6.49 1.89
C HIS A 295 -17.26 -5.81 2.82
N LEU A 296 -18.49 -6.27 2.82
CA LEU A 296 -19.50 -6.00 3.83
C LEU A 296 -19.81 -7.34 4.47
N GLN A 297 -19.23 -7.60 5.63
CA GLN A 297 -19.65 -8.72 6.46
C GLN A 297 -21.09 -8.41 6.91
N SER A 298 -22.05 -8.85 6.10
CA SER A 298 -23.46 -8.65 6.38
C SER A 298 -23.87 -9.64 7.46
N TYR A 299 -24.39 -9.11 8.56
CA TYR A 299 -24.91 -9.89 9.67
C TYR A 299 -26.44 -9.84 9.63
N PRO A 300 -27.10 -10.71 8.84
CA PRO A 300 -28.56 -10.75 8.81
C PRO A 300 -29.08 -11.11 10.21
N GLU A 301 -30.14 -10.42 10.65
CA GLU A 301 -30.79 -10.59 11.96
C GLU A 301 -29.88 -10.31 13.18
N SER A 302 -29.52 -9.05 13.36
CA SER A 302 -28.72 -8.56 14.49
C SER A 302 -29.58 -7.78 15.50
N ILE A 303 -29.30 -7.93 16.80
CA ILE A 303 -29.91 -7.11 17.85
C ILE A 303 -28.98 -5.94 18.17
N VAL A 304 -29.49 -4.71 18.11
CA VAL A 304 -28.76 -3.50 18.48
C VAL A 304 -29.18 -3.09 19.89
N ASN A 305 -28.24 -3.20 20.84
CA ASN A 305 -28.43 -2.77 22.23
C ASN A 305 -27.69 -1.45 22.45
N VAL A 306 -28.43 -0.44 22.92
CA VAL A 306 -27.88 0.89 23.26
C VAL A 306 -27.68 0.91 24.77
N THR A 307 -26.45 1.13 25.24
CA THR A 307 -26.09 1.17 26.66
C THR A 307 -25.72 2.59 27.09
N LEU A 308 -25.19 2.78 28.30
CA LEU A 308 -24.72 4.11 28.74
C LEU A 308 -23.46 4.58 28.00
N HIS A 309 -22.60 3.65 27.56
CA HIS A 309 -21.29 4.00 26.98
C HIS A 309 -21.13 3.55 25.53
N ASN A 310 -21.84 2.49 25.13
CA ASN A 310 -21.59 1.75 23.89
C ASN A 310 -22.90 1.36 23.19
N VAL A 311 -22.82 1.23 21.88
CA VAL A 311 -23.74 0.40 21.11
C VAL A 311 -23.13 -1.00 20.97
N ILE A 312 -23.89 -2.01 21.35
CA ILE A 312 -23.50 -3.42 21.24
C ILE A 312 -24.40 -4.06 20.18
N ILE A 313 -23.79 -4.58 19.12
CA ILE A 313 -24.51 -5.29 18.06
C ILE A 313 -24.23 -6.77 18.25
N THR A 314 -25.29 -7.53 18.53
CA THR A 314 -25.20 -8.96 18.76
C THR A 314 -25.73 -9.70 17.54
N HIS A 315 -24.90 -10.54 16.94
CA HIS A 315 -25.28 -11.40 15.83
C HIS A 315 -25.18 -12.87 16.23
N LYS A 316 -26.22 -13.65 15.93
CA LYS A 316 -26.24 -15.09 16.19
C LYS A 316 -25.62 -15.84 15.01
N GLN A 317 -24.51 -16.54 15.24
CA GLN A 317 -23.85 -17.37 14.24
C GLN A 317 -24.62 -18.69 14.01
N SER A 318 -24.38 -19.33 12.87
CA SER A 318 -24.93 -20.64 12.51
C SER A 318 -24.69 -21.72 13.57
N ASP A 319 -23.58 -21.60 14.30
CA ASP A 319 -23.12 -22.58 15.29
C ASP A 319 -23.78 -22.39 16.66
N GLY A 320 -24.73 -21.45 16.79
CA GLY A 320 -25.41 -21.12 18.03
C GLY A 320 -24.66 -20.14 18.95
N ASN A 321 -23.40 -19.84 18.64
CA ASN A 321 -22.61 -18.80 19.33
C ASN A 321 -23.03 -17.39 18.90
N TYR A 322 -22.87 -16.43 19.80
CA TYR A 322 -23.12 -15.03 19.54
C TYR A 322 -21.80 -14.29 19.30
N LYS A 323 -21.77 -13.45 18.27
CA LYS A 323 -20.67 -12.51 18.01
C LYS A 323 -21.16 -11.10 18.33
N GLU A 324 -20.37 -10.38 19.12
CA GLU A 324 -20.69 -9.01 19.51
C GLU A 324 -19.73 -8.02 18.87
N LEU A 325 -20.27 -6.89 18.39
CA LEU A 325 -19.51 -5.72 17.97
C LEU A 325 -19.82 -4.57 18.92
N TRP A 326 -18.77 -3.97 19.49
CA TRP A 326 -18.88 -2.92 20.49
C TRP A 326 -18.39 -1.59 19.90
N ILE A 327 -19.26 -0.59 19.88
CA ILE A 327 -18.95 0.75 19.36
C ILE A 327 -19.17 1.79 20.47
N PHE A 328 -18.09 2.41 20.93
CA PHE A 328 -18.12 3.48 21.92
C PHE A 328 -18.72 4.76 21.33
N TYR A 329 -19.53 5.50 22.11
CA TYR A 329 -20.03 6.82 21.66
C TYR A 329 -18.89 7.80 21.38
N THR A 330 -17.83 7.76 22.19
CA THR A 330 -16.62 8.57 21.99
C THR A 330 -15.93 8.28 20.65
N ASN A 331 -16.16 7.10 20.04
CA ASN A 331 -15.60 6.76 18.74
C ASN A 331 -16.49 7.18 17.57
N MET A 332 -17.74 7.56 17.78
CA MET A 332 -18.62 7.94 16.67
C MET A 332 -18.31 9.39 16.27
N ASP A 333 -18.03 9.62 15.00
CA ASP A 333 -17.63 10.94 14.49
C ASP A 333 -18.78 11.64 13.77
N ALA A 334 -19.53 10.89 12.95
CA ALA A 334 -20.67 11.41 12.20
C ALA A 334 -21.74 10.33 11.96
N ILE A 335 -23.00 10.74 12.07
CA ILE A 335 -24.17 9.91 11.76
C ILE A 335 -24.89 10.50 10.56
N GLN A 336 -25.18 9.67 9.56
CA GLN A 336 -25.89 10.07 8.35
C GLN A 336 -27.02 9.08 8.07
N PRO A 337 -28.27 9.42 8.37
CA PRO A 337 -29.42 8.61 7.95
C PRO A 337 -29.65 8.76 6.44
N LYS A 338 -29.79 7.64 5.74
CA LYS A 338 -30.25 7.58 4.35
C LYS A 338 -31.65 6.96 4.31
N PHE A 339 -32.65 7.82 4.23
CA PHE A 339 -34.04 7.40 4.04
C PHE A 339 -34.41 7.50 2.57
N PRO A 340 -35.06 6.48 1.97
CA PRO A 340 -35.57 6.59 0.61
C PRO A 340 -36.54 7.77 0.53
N MET A 341 -36.26 8.73 -0.37
CA MET A 341 -37.17 9.84 -0.62
C MET A 341 -38.53 9.28 -1.03
N LYS A 342 -39.62 9.80 -0.42
CA LYS A 342 -40.97 9.67 -0.96
C LYS A 342 -40.97 10.32 -2.35
N THR A 343 -40.73 9.57 -3.41
CA THR A 343 -41.08 10.00 -4.76
C THR A 343 -42.60 10.09 -4.83
N GLU A 344 -43.07 11.25 -5.27
CA GLU A 344 -44.46 11.57 -5.56
C GLU A 344 -45.14 10.46 -6.35
N PHE A 345 -45.99 9.65 -5.70
CA PHE A 345 -46.94 8.80 -6.40
C PHE A 345 -48.20 9.63 -6.68
N ARG A 346 -48.24 10.26 -7.85
CA ARG A 346 -49.51 10.48 -8.55
C ARG A 346 -49.58 9.48 -9.71
N SER A 347 -50.49 8.51 -9.53
CA SER A 347 -51.19 7.72 -10.54
C SER A 347 -50.37 6.77 -11.45
N GLN A 348 -50.38 5.48 -11.11
CA GLN A 348 -51.05 4.37 -11.85
C GLN A 348 -50.29 3.04 -11.75
N LEU A 349 -51.08 1.98 -11.51
CA LEU A 349 -50.81 0.53 -11.53
C LEU A 349 -50.20 -0.13 -10.27
N PRO A 350 -50.84 -1.21 -9.74
CA PRO A 350 -50.33 -1.96 -8.61
C PRO A 350 -49.32 -3.01 -9.10
N LEU A 351 -48.06 -2.86 -8.72
CA LEU A 351 -47.04 -3.89 -8.90
C LEU A 351 -46.54 -4.39 -7.53
N SER A 352 -46.85 -5.66 -7.28
CA SER A 352 -46.19 -6.66 -6.40
C SER A 352 -45.55 -6.22 -5.06
N PRO A 353 -45.92 -6.86 -3.93
CA PRO A 353 -45.31 -6.63 -2.63
C PRO A 353 -43.99 -7.42 -2.51
N SER A 354 -42.84 -6.87 -2.93
CA SER A 354 -41.55 -7.54 -2.66
C SER A 354 -40.32 -6.62 -2.65
N MET A 355 -40.45 -5.36 -2.26
CA MET A 355 -39.29 -4.51 -1.93
C MET A 355 -39.53 -3.95 -0.53
N SER A 356 -39.04 -4.65 0.50
CA SER A 356 -38.99 -4.10 1.86
C SER A 356 -38.06 -2.88 1.81
N SER A 357 -38.61 -1.68 1.96
CA SER A 357 -37.81 -0.46 2.10
C SER A 357 -37.00 -0.52 3.40
N THR A 358 -35.72 -0.85 3.32
CA THR A 358 -34.79 -0.77 4.46
C THR A 358 -34.32 0.67 4.65
N TYR A 359 -34.17 1.09 5.90
CA TYR A 359 -33.69 2.42 6.27
C TYR A 359 -32.25 2.30 6.76
N THR A 360 -31.29 2.86 6.04
CA THR A 360 -29.87 2.71 6.36
C THR A 360 -29.37 3.90 7.18
N ILE A 361 -28.80 3.63 8.36
CA ILE A 361 -28.04 4.61 9.15
C ILE A 361 -26.55 4.34 8.91
N ILE A 362 -25.83 5.35 8.42
CA ILE A 362 -24.39 5.28 8.24
C ILE A 362 -23.73 5.94 9.44
N VAL A 363 -22.93 5.17 10.18
CA VAL A 363 -22.14 5.66 11.31
C VAL A 363 -20.68 5.63 10.92
N ARG A 364 -20.05 6.80 10.86
CA ARG A 364 -18.62 6.93 10.61
C ARG A 364 -17.89 7.11 11.93
N LEU A 365 -16.82 6.36 12.12
CA LEU A 365 -16.05 6.32 13.35
C LEU A 365 -14.80 7.20 13.25
N LYS A 366 -14.34 7.73 14.39
CA LYS A 366 -13.11 8.53 14.50
C LYS A 366 -11.88 7.70 14.17
N THR A 367 -11.97 6.38 14.34
CA THR A 367 -11.01 5.38 13.87
C THR A 367 -11.04 5.15 12.36
N LEU A 368 -11.73 5.96 11.56
CA LEU A 368 -11.78 5.89 10.08
C LEU A 368 -12.59 4.73 9.48
N GLU A 369 -13.27 3.96 10.32
CA GLU A 369 -14.20 2.90 9.90
C GLU A 369 -15.59 3.48 9.58
N THR A 370 -16.32 2.86 8.66
CA THR A 370 -17.72 3.21 8.38
C THR A 370 -18.60 1.98 8.58
N CYS A 371 -19.56 2.08 9.49
CA CYS A 371 -20.56 1.05 9.78
C CYS A 371 -21.89 1.40 9.11
N TYR A 372 -22.58 0.40 8.57
CA TYR A 372 -23.89 0.53 7.92
C TYR A 372 -24.92 -0.27 8.72
N PHE A 373 -25.97 0.40 9.18
CA PHE A 373 -27.08 -0.19 9.92
C PHE A 373 -28.35 -0.17 9.11
N ASP A 374 -28.81 -1.33 8.64
CA ASP A 374 -30.10 -1.44 7.96
C ASP A 374 -31.20 -1.76 8.97
N VAL A 375 -32.11 -0.81 9.16
CA VAL A 375 -33.25 -0.92 10.07
C VAL A 375 -34.52 -1.10 9.26
N SER A 376 -35.37 -2.06 9.66
CA SER A 376 -36.61 -2.39 8.94
C SER A 376 -37.74 -1.40 9.19
N VAL A 377 -37.75 -0.72 10.33
CA VAL A 377 -38.81 0.21 10.78
C VAL A 377 -38.30 1.66 10.77
N LEU A 378 -39.03 2.56 10.11
CA LEU A 378 -38.64 3.98 9.98
C LEU A 378 -38.54 4.69 11.33
N ASP A 379 -39.54 4.48 12.19
CA ASP A 379 -39.63 5.14 13.51
C ASP A 379 -38.43 4.75 14.40
N ASP A 380 -38.07 3.47 14.41
CA ASP A 380 -36.90 2.97 15.13
C ASP A 380 -35.60 3.53 14.55
N ALA A 381 -35.50 3.65 13.22
CA ALA A 381 -34.33 4.21 12.55
C ALA A 381 -34.14 5.69 12.90
N ILE A 382 -35.22 6.48 12.95
CA ILE A 382 -35.18 7.90 13.35
C ILE A 382 -34.79 8.01 14.82
N LYS A 383 -35.46 7.29 15.72
CA LYS A 383 -35.17 7.32 17.16
C LYS A 383 -33.74 6.90 17.48
N LEU A 384 -33.24 5.87 16.80
CA LEU A 384 -31.87 5.42 16.96
C LEU A 384 -30.89 6.51 16.50
N ALA A 385 -31.08 7.10 15.31
CA ALA A 385 -30.21 8.16 14.81
C ALA A 385 -30.20 9.39 15.74
N GLU A 386 -31.37 9.85 16.20
CA GLU A 386 -31.50 10.99 17.13
C GLU A 386 -30.86 10.69 18.50
N SER A 387 -31.08 9.49 19.04
CA SER A 387 -30.49 9.09 20.32
C SER A 387 -28.97 9.04 20.25
N LEU A 388 -28.42 8.48 19.17
CA LEU A 388 -26.98 8.41 18.98
C LEU A 388 -26.36 9.79 18.76
N ASP A 389 -26.99 10.67 17.98
CA ASP A 389 -26.49 12.04 17.76
C ASP A 389 -26.48 12.87 19.05
N ALA A 390 -27.51 12.72 19.89
CA ALA A 390 -27.57 13.34 21.21
C ALA A 390 -26.46 12.82 22.15
N LEU A 391 -26.20 11.51 22.15
CA LEU A 391 -25.15 10.90 22.97
C LEU A 391 -23.75 11.34 22.54
N ILE A 392 -23.47 11.38 21.23
CA ILE A 392 -22.21 11.88 20.69
C ILE A 392 -21.98 13.33 21.11
N THR A 393 -23.01 14.17 20.93
CA THR A 393 -22.94 15.60 21.28
C THR A 393 -22.69 15.78 22.77
N TYR A 394 -23.29 14.95 23.61
CA TYR A 394 -23.00 14.94 25.04
C TYR A 394 -21.55 14.51 25.30
N THR A 395 -21.10 13.35 24.82
CA THR A 395 -19.77 12.81 25.13
C THR A 395 -18.62 13.68 24.63
N ASP A 396 -18.76 14.26 23.44
CA ASP A 396 -17.76 15.13 22.82
C ASP A 396 -17.84 16.58 23.33
N GLY A 397 -18.91 16.93 24.05
CA GLY A 397 -19.11 18.23 24.64
C GLY A 397 -18.11 18.54 25.76
N LEU A 398 -17.62 19.79 25.78
CA LEU A 398 -16.75 20.32 26.84
C LEU A 398 -17.36 20.22 28.26
N ASN A 399 -18.68 20.11 28.36
CA ASN A 399 -19.42 20.01 29.63
C ASN A 399 -19.64 18.56 30.10
N CYS A 400 -19.23 17.56 29.33
CA CYS A 400 -19.33 16.17 29.77
C CYS A 400 -18.36 15.91 30.93
N ASP A 401 -18.87 15.31 32.00
CA ASP A 401 -18.06 14.85 33.11
C ASP A 401 -17.26 13.62 32.65
N VAL A 402 -15.93 13.74 32.71
CA VAL A 402 -14.98 12.71 32.24
C VAL A 402 -15.22 11.37 32.93
N THR A 403 -15.76 11.39 34.16
CA THR A 403 -16.03 10.18 34.94
C THR A 403 -17.11 9.27 34.32
N PHE A 404 -17.93 9.79 33.41
CA PHE A 404 -18.90 8.99 32.63
C PHE A 404 -18.29 8.31 31.40
N LEU A 405 -17.01 8.55 31.09
CA LEU A 405 -16.35 7.90 29.97
C LEU A 405 -16.01 6.45 30.31
N PHE A 406 -16.09 5.57 29.32
CA PHE A 406 -15.86 4.13 29.48
C PHE A 406 -14.55 3.75 30.21
N PRO A 407 -13.41 4.46 30.05
CA PRO A 407 -12.18 4.13 30.80
C PRO A 407 -12.30 4.12 32.32
N PHE A 408 -13.27 4.82 32.91
CA PHE A 408 -13.55 4.79 34.35
C PHE A 408 -14.36 3.55 34.78
N CYS A 409 -15.04 2.91 33.83
CA CYS A 409 -15.86 1.72 34.02
C CYS A 409 -15.18 0.46 33.48
N PHE A 410 -13.97 0.58 32.92
CA PHE A 410 -13.30 -0.52 32.24
C PHE A 410 -12.96 -1.65 33.24
N PRO A 411 -13.52 -2.86 33.06
CA PRO A 411 -13.17 -3.98 33.90
C PRO A 411 -11.73 -4.38 33.61
N ARG A 412 -10.93 -4.52 34.66
CA ARG A 412 -9.53 -4.92 34.54
C ARG A 412 -9.45 -6.43 34.31
N ASP A 413 -9.53 -6.82 33.04
CA ASP A 413 -9.52 -8.22 32.61
C ASP A 413 -8.10 -8.79 32.38
N PHE A 414 -7.05 -8.09 32.83
CA PHE A 414 -5.66 -8.54 32.67
C PHE A 414 -4.77 -8.12 33.84
N GLU A 415 -3.68 -8.88 34.03
CA GLU A 415 -2.67 -8.60 35.04
C GLU A 415 -1.72 -7.48 34.57
N VAL A 416 -1.48 -6.49 35.44
CA VAL A 416 -0.58 -5.37 35.16
C VAL A 416 0.83 -5.76 35.62
N ILE A 417 1.68 -6.14 34.67
CA ILE A 417 3.08 -6.50 34.92
C ILE A 417 3.90 -5.24 35.25
N GLN A 418 3.69 -4.17 34.47
CA GLN A 418 4.33 -2.88 34.66
C GLN A 418 3.27 -1.78 34.71
N ASP A 419 3.35 -0.92 35.72
CA ASP A 419 2.43 0.21 35.85
C ASP A 419 2.87 1.37 34.96
N GLY A 420 2.16 1.53 33.84
CA GLY A 420 2.36 2.58 32.87
C GLY A 420 2.15 4.00 33.42
N TRP A 421 1.46 4.18 34.56
CA TRP A 421 1.32 5.50 35.16
C TRP A 421 2.59 6.01 35.82
N THR A 422 3.46 5.10 36.27
CA THR A 422 4.71 5.44 36.97
C THR A 422 5.96 5.22 36.09
N ALA A 423 5.78 4.60 34.92
CA ALA A 423 6.87 4.22 34.01
C ALA A 423 7.73 5.41 33.52
N PHE A 424 7.15 6.62 33.42
CA PHE A 424 7.79 7.78 32.79
C PHE A 424 7.78 9.02 33.71
N SER A 425 8.40 8.89 34.88
CA SER A 425 8.46 9.98 35.87
C SER A 425 9.50 11.04 35.51
N VAL A 426 9.31 12.27 35.96
CA VAL A 426 10.25 13.39 35.74
C VAL A 426 11.62 13.09 36.36
N GLU A 427 11.66 12.36 37.48
CA GLU A 427 12.90 11.96 38.16
C GLU A 427 13.74 10.98 37.35
N SER A 428 13.08 10.06 36.64
CA SER A 428 13.76 9.12 35.75
C SER A 428 14.45 9.84 34.59
N GLU A 429 13.76 10.80 33.96
CA GLU A 429 14.32 11.62 32.90
C GLU A 429 15.40 12.57 33.42
N PHE A 430 15.21 13.15 34.61
CA PHE A 430 16.23 14.01 35.24
C PHE A 430 17.53 13.23 35.51
N SER A 431 17.43 11.98 35.95
CA SER A 431 18.60 11.11 36.15
C SER A 431 19.38 10.90 34.84
N ARG A 432 18.67 10.76 33.71
CA ARG A 432 19.26 10.69 32.37
C ARG A 432 19.94 12.00 31.97
N LEU A 433 19.31 13.14 32.24
CA LEU A 433 19.87 14.47 31.97
C LEU A 433 21.12 14.75 32.82
N GLN A 434 21.12 14.33 34.08
CA GLN A 434 22.25 14.53 35.00
C GLN A 434 23.51 13.76 34.54
N ALA A 435 23.34 12.62 33.85
CA ALA A 435 24.46 11.94 33.20
C ALA A 435 25.09 12.75 32.05
N ILE A 436 24.37 13.74 31.51
CA ILE A 436 24.82 14.59 30.39
C ILE A 436 25.38 15.92 30.90
N SER A 437 24.76 16.55 31.91
CA SER A 437 25.13 17.87 32.44
C SER A 437 24.60 18.11 33.87
N ASP A 438 25.42 18.76 34.71
CA ASP A 438 25.09 19.16 36.09
C ASP A 438 24.46 20.56 36.21
N GLU A 439 24.16 21.22 35.09
CA GLU A 439 23.61 22.59 35.03
C GLU A 439 22.08 22.66 35.25
N TRP A 440 21.43 21.53 35.55
CA TRP A 440 19.97 21.41 35.66
C TRP A 440 19.54 21.04 37.08
N ARG A 441 18.32 21.41 37.45
CA ARG A 441 17.67 21.00 38.72
C ARG A 441 16.19 20.73 38.51
N ILE A 442 15.60 19.91 39.38
CA ILE A 442 14.15 19.81 39.53
C ILE A 442 13.66 21.01 40.36
N SER A 443 12.56 21.61 39.94
CA SER A 443 11.84 22.66 40.67
C SER A 443 10.41 22.23 40.94
N ASP A 444 9.94 22.47 42.17
CA ASP A 444 8.55 22.32 42.59
C ASP A 444 7.75 23.64 42.45
N VAL A 445 8.24 24.60 41.66
CA VAL A 445 7.62 25.93 41.51
C VAL A 445 6.17 25.85 40.99
N ASN A 446 5.82 24.78 40.26
CA ASN A 446 4.49 24.55 39.73
C ASN A 446 3.69 23.50 40.51
N LYS A 447 4.06 23.20 41.76
CA LYS A 447 3.27 22.35 42.64
C LYS A 447 1.83 22.88 42.75
N ASN A 448 0.86 21.96 42.73
CA ASN A 448 -0.58 22.25 42.64
C ASN A 448 -0.97 23.06 41.39
N PHE A 449 -0.14 23.07 40.35
CA PHE A 449 -0.35 23.79 39.09
C PHE A 449 -0.53 25.31 39.29
N ALA A 450 0.17 25.89 40.27
CA ALA A 450 -0.05 27.25 40.72
C ALA A 450 0.39 28.35 39.72
N ILE A 451 1.43 28.09 38.94
CA ILE A 451 1.98 29.08 37.98
C ILE A 451 1.57 28.79 36.53
N CYS A 452 1.38 27.52 36.20
CA CYS A 452 0.95 27.07 34.87
C CYS A 452 0.07 25.82 35.00
N GLU A 453 -1.20 25.96 34.60
CA GLU A 453 -2.19 24.88 34.72
C GLU A 453 -1.97 23.71 33.75
N THR A 454 -1.13 23.92 32.73
CA THR A 454 -0.93 22.98 31.61
C THR A 454 0.48 22.40 31.55
N TYR A 455 1.35 22.75 32.50
CA TYR A 455 2.64 22.10 32.71
C TYR A 455 2.54 21.11 33.87
N PRO A 456 3.46 20.14 33.97
CA PRO A 456 3.46 19.20 35.09
C PRO A 456 3.84 19.90 36.40
N GLU A 457 3.60 19.24 37.54
CA GLU A 457 3.90 19.82 38.86
C GLU A 457 5.40 20.03 39.09
N ARG A 458 6.21 19.08 38.61
CA ARG A 458 7.68 19.09 38.71
C ARG A 458 8.31 19.41 37.37
N LEU A 459 9.27 20.33 37.36
CA LEU A 459 9.85 20.88 36.14
C LEU A 459 11.38 20.84 36.21
N VAL A 460 12.03 20.51 35.09
CA VAL A 460 13.48 20.59 34.95
C VAL A 460 13.86 21.97 34.43
N VAL A 461 14.69 22.69 35.20
CA VAL A 461 15.06 24.09 34.96
C VAL A 461 16.56 24.31 35.20
N PRO A 462 17.16 25.40 34.68
CA PRO A 462 18.57 25.69 34.93
C PRO A 462 18.85 25.90 36.42
N LYS A 463 19.96 25.32 36.90
CA LYS A 463 20.37 25.39 38.31
C LYS A 463 20.68 26.83 38.77
N SER A 464 21.14 27.67 37.85
CA SER A 464 21.45 29.09 38.09
C SER A 464 20.22 29.99 38.26
N ILE A 465 19.03 29.53 37.87
CA ILE A 465 17.79 30.31 37.91
C ILE A 465 16.98 29.94 39.16
N THR A 466 16.50 30.95 39.89
CA THR A 466 15.66 30.78 41.09
C THR A 466 14.19 30.63 40.75
N ASP A 467 13.39 30.05 41.65
CA ASP A 467 11.95 29.86 41.42
C ASP A 467 11.18 31.20 41.30
N GLU A 468 11.68 32.29 41.90
CA GLU A 468 11.08 33.63 41.72
C GLU A 468 11.26 34.15 40.29
N TYR A 469 12.42 33.91 39.67
CA TYR A 469 12.63 34.22 38.25
C TYR A 469 11.63 33.45 37.36
N LEU A 470 11.40 32.17 37.66
CA LEU A 470 10.43 31.35 36.92
C LEU A 470 9.01 31.90 37.04
N LYS A 471 8.58 32.31 38.24
CA LYS A 471 7.27 32.95 38.46
C LYS A 471 7.10 34.24 37.63
N ARG A 472 8.14 35.08 37.56
CA ARG A 472 8.12 36.31 36.76
C ARG A 472 8.09 36.04 35.26
N SER A 473 8.87 35.07 34.78
CA SER A 473 8.81 34.63 33.38
C SER A 473 7.44 34.02 33.04
N ALA A 474 6.85 33.21 33.93
CA ALA A 474 5.50 32.66 33.74
C ALA A 474 4.45 33.76 33.57
N GLN A 475 4.48 34.82 34.40
CA GLN A 475 3.59 35.97 34.25
C GLN A 475 3.77 36.72 32.91
N PHE A 476 4.95 36.63 32.30
CA PHE A 476 5.26 37.25 31.02
C PHE A 476 4.95 36.34 29.81
N ARG A 477 4.64 35.06 30.02
CA ARG A 477 4.41 34.09 28.95
C ARG A 477 2.94 33.67 28.93
N SER A 478 2.37 33.52 27.73
CA SER A 478 0.95 33.16 27.61
C SER A 478 0.65 31.86 28.38
N HIS A 479 -0.46 31.85 29.12
CA HIS A 479 -0.87 30.72 29.99
C HIS A 479 0.14 30.28 31.06
N GLY A 480 1.12 31.13 31.40
CA GLY A 480 2.17 30.74 32.35
C GLY A 480 3.19 29.78 31.76
N ARG A 481 3.18 29.51 30.45
CA ARG A 481 4.05 28.51 29.81
C ARG A 481 5.41 29.09 29.49
N PHE A 482 6.20 29.28 30.54
CA PHE A 482 7.57 29.78 30.46
C PHE A 482 8.53 28.79 29.76
N PRO A 483 9.70 29.26 29.31
CA PRO A 483 10.75 28.41 28.72
C PRO A 483 11.11 27.21 29.59
N LEU A 484 10.99 26.02 29.02
CA LEU A 484 11.35 24.75 29.64
C LEU A 484 12.21 23.91 28.71
N LEU A 485 13.14 23.15 29.30
CA LEU A 485 13.93 22.16 28.59
C LEU A 485 13.04 21.00 28.10
N CYS A 486 13.12 20.68 26.81
CA CYS A 486 12.57 19.46 26.23
C CYS A 486 13.64 18.37 26.09
N TYR A 487 14.80 18.77 25.56
CA TYR A 487 15.85 17.85 25.14
C TYR A 487 17.22 18.48 25.27
N LEU A 488 18.19 17.69 25.72
CA LEU A 488 19.60 18.07 25.81
C LEU A 488 20.43 17.11 24.96
N HIS A 489 21.08 17.64 23.92
CA HIS A 489 21.87 16.83 23.01
C HIS A 489 23.16 16.32 23.67
N LYS A 490 23.39 15.00 23.63
CA LYS A 490 24.52 14.34 24.32
C LYS A 490 25.88 14.91 23.90
N SER A 491 26.08 15.11 22.59
CA SER A 491 27.36 15.55 21.99
C SER A 491 27.59 17.06 22.11
N SER A 492 26.67 17.88 21.57
CA SER A 492 26.84 19.34 21.51
C SER A 492 26.43 20.06 22.79
N LYS A 493 25.74 19.38 23.72
CA LYS A 493 25.11 19.98 24.92
C LYS A 493 24.11 21.09 24.59
N SER A 494 23.69 21.22 23.34
CA SER A 494 22.67 22.17 22.91
C SER A 494 21.29 21.71 23.34
N CYS A 495 20.41 22.67 23.63
CA CYS A 495 19.09 22.41 24.17
C CYS A 495 18.00 22.67 23.12
N ILE A 496 16.96 21.85 23.14
CA ILE A 496 15.65 22.20 22.59
C ILE A 496 14.79 22.68 23.76
N ILE A 497 14.22 23.87 23.61
CA ILE A 497 13.45 24.57 24.64
C ILE A 497 12.05 24.83 24.07
N ARG A 498 11.00 24.66 24.89
CA ARG A 498 9.62 25.03 24.51
C ARG A 498 9.01 26.06 25.45
N CYS A 499 8.13 26.89 24.90
CA CYS A 499 7.29 27.81 25.65
C CYS A 499 6.07 28.26 24.84
N ALA A 500 5.25 29.12 25.44
CA ALA A 500 4.29 29.94 24.71
C ALA A 500 4.88 31.29 24.31
N GLN A 501 4.14 32.04 23.49
CA GLN A 501 4.54 33.39 23.08
C GLN A 501 4.73 34.33 24.30
N PRO A 502 5.64 35.31 24.20
CA PRO A 502 5.78 36.35 25.21
C PRO A 502 4.65 37.40 25.14
N LEU A 503 4.27 37.96 26.28
CA LEU A 503 3.18 38.93 26.45
C LEU A 503 3.69 40.37 26.30
N ILE A 504 4.32 40.64 25.17
CA ILE A 504 4.98 41.91 24.85
C ILE A 504 3.94 43.02 24.66
N GLY A 505 2.90 42.76 23.88
CA GLY A 505 1.86 43.71 23.54
C GLY A 505 2.33 44.87 22.66
N SER A 506 1.42 45.80 22.36
CA SER A 506 1.72 47.01 21.57
C SER A 506 2.69 47.96 22.27
N SER A 507 2.75 47.95 23.60
CA SER A 507 3.66 48.78 24.40
C SER A 507 5.08 48.21 24.51
N VAL A 508 5.37 47.11 23.82
CA VAL A 508 6.69 46.43 23.80
C VAL A 508 7.21 46.17 25.22
N ARG A 509 6.41 45.49 26.04
CA ARG A 509 6.78 45.15 27.42
C ARG A 509 8.01 44.24 27.45
N ARG A 510 8.81 44.42 28.48
CA ARG A 510 10.07 43.71 28.71
C ARG A 510 10.00 42.94 30.04
N CYS A 511 10.66 41.77 30.09
CA CYS A 511 10.82 40.98 31.30
C CYS A 511 12.28 40.55 31.41
N LYS A 512 13.02 41.12 32.37
CA LYS A 512 14.45 40.82 32.56
C LYS A 512 14.66 39.38 33.04
N GLU A 513 13.70 38.86 33.80
CA GLU A 513 13.71 37.51 34.33
C GLU A 513 13.51 36.47 33.23
N ASP A 514 12.64 36.75 32.24
CA ASP A 514 12.48 35.90 31.04
C ASP A 514 13.76 35.90 30.19
N GLU A 515 14.33 37.08 29.94
CA GLU A 515 15.62 37.20 29.23
C GLU A 515 16.75 36.43 29.94
N GLY A 516 16.83 36.55 31.26
CA GLY A 516 17.80 35.83 32.09
C GLY A 516 17.61 34.32 32.04
N LEU A 517 16.36 33.84 32.13
CA LEU A 517 16.02 32.43 32.04
C LEU A 517 16.40 31.85 30.67
N VAL A 518 15.98 32.51 29.59
CA VAL A 518 16.27 32.06 28.23
C VAL A 518 17.79 32.04 28.01
N ASN A 519 18.52 33.08 28.42
CA ASN A 519 19.98 33.11 28.29
C ASN A 519 20.70 32.05 29.14
N ALA A 520 20.16 31.68 30.31
CA ALA A 520 20.72 30.60 31.13
C ALA A 520 20.60 29.21 30.46
N MET A 521 19.70 29.05 29.50
CA MET A 521 19.56 27.82 28.71
C MET A 521 20.49 27.78 27.48
N LEU A 522 21.23 28.85 27.19
CA LEU A 522 22.33 28.82 26.23
C LEU A 522 23.57 28.20 26.89
N THR A 523 23.73 26.90 26.70
CA THR A 523 24.91 26.16 27.18
C THR A 523 26.20 26.62 26.48
N GLN A 524 26.10 27.03 25.21
CA GLN A 524 27.23 27.46 24.38
C GLN A 524 27.46 28.98 24.47
N ARG A 525 28.33 29.42 25.38
CA ARG A 525 28.54 30.85 25.72
C ARG A 525 29.06 31.74 24.56
N HIS A 526 29.60 31.15 23.50
CA HIS A 526 30.16 31.89 22.36
C HIS A 526 29.27 31.92 21.12
N LYS A 527 28.16 31.17 21.10
CA LYS A 527 27.25 31.08 19.96
C LYS A 527 25.90 31.71 20.29
N LYS A 528 25.25 32.31 19.28
CA LYS A 528 23.86 32.78 19.42
C LYS A 528 22.90 31.61 19.28
N GLY A 529 21.84 31.57 20.07
CA GLY A 529 20.75 30.61 19.91
C GLY A 529 19.74 31.03 18.84
N TRP A 530 18.78 30.14 18.57
CA TRP A 530 17.69 30.39 17.63
C TRP A 530 16.32 30.36 18.33
N ILE A 531 15.46 31.31 18.00
CA ILE A 531 14.04 31.33 18.39
C ILE A 531 13.22 31.00 17.15
N LEU A 532 12.56 29.85 17.15
CA LEU A 532 11.71 29.39 16.07
C LEU A 532 10.25 29.64 16.45
N ASP A 533 9.63 30.60 15.76
CA ASP A 533 8.19 30.86 15.86
C ASP A 533 7.46 30.05 14.78
N THR A 534 6.52 29.20 15.19
CA THR A 534 5.78 28.33 14.27
C THR A 534 4.63 29.05 13.54
N ARG A 535 4.43 30.35 13.77
CA ARG A 535 3.31 31.13 13.23
C ARG A 535 3.71 31.89 11.97
N HIS A 536 2.72 32.19 11.15
CA HIS A 536 2.89 33.14 10.05
C HIS A 536 3.17 34.56 10.59
N ALA A 537 4.06 35.31 9.93
CA ALA A 537 4.48 36.66 10.38
C ALA A 537 3.29 37.63 10.59
N ASN A 538 2.22 37.50 9.79
CA ASN A 538 1.00 38.30 9.96
C ASN A 538 0.25 37.98 11.26
N VAL A 539 0.23 36.72 11.68
CA VAL A 539 -0.41 36.26 12.92
C VAL A 539 0.38 36.78 14.12
N VAL A 540 1.72 36.82 14.04
CA VAL A 540 2.58 37.40 15.07
C VAL A 540 2.24 38.87 15.31
N LYS A 541 2.09 39.67 14.24
CA LYS A 541 1.68 41.08 14.34
C LYS A 541 0.29 41.25 14.97
N SER A 542 -0.66 40.41 14.57
CA SER A 542 -2.01 40.42 15.16
C SER A 542 -1.98 40.05 16.65
N ALA A 543 -1.19 39.06 17.02
CA ALA A 543 -1.01 38.64 18.41
C ALA A 543 -0.36 39.75 19.25
N GLN A 544 0.60 40.50 18.69
CA GLN A 544 1.19 41.65 19.36
C GLN A 544 0.14 42.72 19.71
N ASN A 545 -0.79 42.99 18.80
CA ASN A 545 -1.90 43.93 19.06
C ASN A 545 -2.87 43.42 20.14
N LYS A 546 -2.94 42.10 20.34
CA LYS A 546 -3.77 41.45 21.37
C LYS A 546 -3.03 41.23 22.70
N GLY A 547 -1.82 41.77 22.87
CA GLY A 547 -1.04 41.64 24.10
C GLY A 547 0.05 40.57 24.09
N GLY A 548 0.12 39.73 23.05
CA GLY A 548 1.18 38.74 22.82
C GLY A 548 2.37 39.31 22.05
N GLY A 549 3.00 38.52 21.17
CA GLY A 549 4.05 38.98 20.26
C GLY A 549 5.18 37.97 20.06
N CYS A 550 6.37 38.48 19.73
CA CYS A 550 7.62 37.74 19.57
C CYS A 550 8.81 38.54 20.14
N GLU A 551 9.83 37.85 20.64
CA GLU A 551 11.01 38.36 21.35
C GLU A 551 11.78 39.41 20.52
N PRO A 552 11.89 40.69 20.93
CA PRO A 552 12.60 41.71 20.14
C PRO A 552 14.12 41.52 20.15
N ASP A 553 14.77 41.64 18.98
CA ASP A 553 16.23 41.45 18.83
C ASP A 553 17.06 42.36 19.76
N GLN A 554 16.54 43.54 20.12
CA GLN A 554 17.20 44.50 21.02
C GLN A 554 17.33 43.98 22.46
N HIS A 555 16.41 43.13 22.91
CA HIS A 555 16.40 42.60 24.28
C HIS A 555 16.90 41.15 24.33
N TYR A 556 16.74 40.40 23.24
CA TYR A 556 17.20 39.03 23.10
C TYR A 556 18.43 38.96 22.18
N ALA A 557 19.45 39.78 22.45
CA ALA A 557 20.59 39.97 21.55
C ALA A 557 21.45 38.70 21.29
N LEU A 558 21.38 37.73 22.21
CA LEU A 558 22.02 36.41 22.09
C LEU A 558 21.21 35.40 21.27
N TRP A 559 20.05 35.80 20.75
CA TRP A 559 19.14 34.94 20.02
C TRP A 559 18.81 35.52 18.65
N LYS A 560 18.66 34.65 17.66
CA LYS A 560 18.22 34.99 16.31
C LYS A 560 16.83 34.41 16.08
N ARG A 561 15.94 35.17 15.45
CA ARG A 561 14.58 34.68 15.15
C ARG A 561 14.48 34.04 13.78
N LEU A 562 13.72 32.96 13.71
CA LEU A 562 13.33 32.26 12.50
C LEU A 562 11.82 32.02 12.53
N HIS A 563 11.13 32.26 11.42
CA HIS A 563 9.70 31.98 11.29
C HIS A 563 9.49 30.76 10.40
N ARG A 564 8.75 29.77 10.89
CA ARG A 564 8.36 28.56 10.14
C ARG A 564 6.87 28.31 10.34
N HIS A 565 6.07 28.81 9.42
CA HIS A 565 4.63 28.65 9.50
C HIS A 565 4.24 27.16 9.46
N LEU A 566 3.46 26.75 10.46
CA LEU A 566 2.74 25.49 10.47
C LEU A 566 1.26 25.77 10.73
N ASP A 567 0.40 25.15 9.95
CA ASP A 567 -1.05 25.22 10.13
C ASP A 567 -1.51 24.41 11.36
N LYS A 568 -2.67 24.80 11.91
CA LYS A 568 -3.29 24.14 13.08
C LYS A 568 -4.80 24.29 13.10
N HIS A 569 -5.47 23.59 14.02
CA HIS A 569 -6.92 23.67 14.28
C HIS A 569 -7.73 23.41 13.02
N ASN A 570 -8.67 24.31 12.67
CA ASN A 570 -9.57 24.17 11.54
C ASN A 570 -8.88 23.92 10.20
N VAL A 571 -7.72 24.54 9.94
CA VAL A 571 -7.02 24.34 8.66
C VAL A 571 -6.59 22.88 8.50
N LEU A 572 -6.01 22.30 9.55
CA LEU A 572 -5.65 20.88 9.55
C LEU A 572 -6.87 19.97 9.58
N GLN A 573 -7.93 20.35 10.30
CA GLN A 573 -9.17 19.58 10.37
C GLN A 573 -9.85 19.47 8.99
N GLU A 574 -9.90 20.59 8.26
CA GLU A 574 -10.42 20.62 6.88
C GLU A 574 -9.53 19.83 5.93
N SER A 575 -8.21 19.96 6.06
CA SER A 575 -7.24 19.16 5.29
C SER A 575 -7.47 17.66 5.49
N PHE A 576 -7.62 17.22 6.74
CA PHE A 576 -7.84 15.83 7.08
C PHE A 576 -9.20 15.31 6.61
N THR A 577 -10.26 16.14 6.69
CA THR A 577 -11.58 15.79 6.15
C THR A 577 -11.50 15.58 4.63
N LYS A 578 -10.85 16.49 3.91
CA LYS A 578 -10.64 16.38 2.44
C LYS A 578 -9.81 15.16 2.08
N LEU A 579 -8.80 14.81 2.89
CA LEU A 579 -8.03 13.58 2.71
C LEU A 579 -8.93 12.35 2.80
N MET A 580 -9.78 12.28 3.83
CA MET A 580 -10.69 11.15 4.01
C MET A 580 -11.73 11.07 2.89
N ASP A 581 -12.24 12.20 2.41
CA ASP A 581 -13.10 12.26 1.23
C ASP A 581 -12.41 11.74 -0.04
N ALA A 582 -11.10 11.99 -0.19
CA ALA A 582 -10.30 11.42 -1.26
C ALA A 582 -10.10 9.91 -1.08
N CYS A 583 -9.85 9.44 0.15
CA CYS A 583 -9.62 8.03 0.47
C CYS A 583 -10.86 7.15 0.26
N ILE A 584 -12.07 7.69 0.48
CA ILE A 584 -13.34 6.99 0.23
C ILE A 584 -13.67 6.92 -1.27
N ASP A 585 -13.15 7.84 -2.08
CA ASP A 585 -13.54 7.96 -3.48
C ASP A 585 -13.02 6.81 -4.34
N GLN A 586 -13.93 6.06 -4.97
CA GLN A 586 -13.64 4.98 -5.92
C GLN A 586 -13.62 5.46 -7.38
N SER A 587 -13.54 6.78 -7.62
CA SER A 587 -13.53 7.37 -8.97
C SER A 587 -12.20 7.15 -9.73
N GLU A 588 -12.14 7.62 -10.98
CA GLU A 588 -10.96 7.49 -11.85
C GLU A 588 -9.69 8.06 -11.20
N LYS A 589 -8.53 7.44 -11.49
CA LYS A 589 -7.25 7.71 -10.83
C LYS A 589 -6.82 9.18 -10.84
N ASP A 590 -7.03 9.88 -11.96
CA ASP A 590 -6.63 11.30 -12.09
C ASP A 590 -7.46 12.21 -11.19
N ARG A 591 -8.75 11.91 -11.05
CA ARG A 591 -9.65 12.64 -10.15
C ARG A 591 -9.31 12.39 -8.70
N TRP A 592 -8.97 11.16 -8.35
CA TRP A 592 -8.50 10.79 -7.02
C TRP A 592 -7.21 11.54 -6.65
N LEU A 593 -6.20 11.54 -7.54
CA LEU A 593 -4.95 12.27 -7.34
C LEU A 593 -5.19 13.78 -7.15
N SER A 594 -6.07 14.38 -7.94
CA SER A 594 -6.42 15.79 -7.78
C SER A 594 -7.10 16.08 -6.43
N LYS A 595 -7.99 15.20 -5.97
CA LYS A 595 -8.60 15.34 -4.64
C LYS A 595 -7.58 15.20 -3.51
N LEU A 596 -6.66 14.24 -3.63
CA LEU A 596 -5.58 14.05 -2.67
C LEU A 596 -4.68 15.28 -2.59
N ASP A 597 -4.28 15.83 -3.74
CA ASP A 597 -3.46 17.05 -3.79
C ASP A 597 -4.20 18.25 -3.17
N ASN A 598 -5.48 18.43 -3.52
CA ASN A 598 -6.34 19.48 -2.94
C ASN A 598 -6.59 19.34 -1.43
N SER A 599 -6.30 18.18 -0.83
CA SER A 599 -6.37 18.01 0.63
C SER A 599 -5.25 18.75 1.35
N ASN A 600 -4.10 19.00 0.70
CA ASN A 600 -2.87 19.53 1.29
C ASN A 600 -2.29 18.73 2.47
N TRP A 601 -2.81 17.53 2.76
CA TRP A 601 -2.34 16.78 3.94
C TRP A 601 -0.85 16.43 3.87
N LEU A 602 -0.40 15.93 2.70
CA LEU A 602 1.02 15.61 2.47
C LEU A 602 1.91 16.86 2.49
N LEU A 603 1.36 18.03 2.17
CA LEU A 603 2.08 19.30 2.31
C LEU A 603 2.33 19.63 3.79
N HIS A 604 1.33 19.46 4.66
CA HIS A 604 1.50 19.65 6.10
C HIS A 604 2.52 18.67 6.71
N VAL A 605 2.50 17.40 6.28
CA VAL A 605 3.51 16.39 6.67
C VAL A 605 4.92 16.86 6.27
N LYS A 606 5.07 17.32 5.03
CA LYS A 606 6.35 17.86 4.51
C LYS A 606 6.83 19.07 5.32
N GLU A 607 5.95 20.03 5.61
CA GLU A 607 6.31 21.26 6.33
C GLU A 607 6.73 20.98 7.78
N ALA A 608 6.04 20.06 8.46
CA ALA A 608 6.39 19.62 9.80
C ALA A 608 7.77 18.94 9.83
N LEU A 609 8.03 17.98 8.92
CA LEU A 609 9.33 17.32 8.81
C LEU A 609 10.45 18.30 8.43
N THR A 610 10.19 19.21 7.49
CA THR A 610 11.17 20.24 7.10
C THR A 610 11.57 21.10 8.29
N THR A 611 10.59 21.51 9.09
CA THR A 611 10.83 22.33 10.29
C THR A 611 11.61 21.55 11.35
N ALA A 612 11.28 20.27 11.57
CA ALA A 612 12.01 19.40 12.48
C ALA A 612 13.47 19.16 12.04
N CYS A 613 13.71 18.94 10.74
CA CYS A 613 15.06 18.79 10.19
C CYS A 613 15.92 20.04 10.40
N ILE A 614 15.33 21.24 10.28
CA ILE A 614 16.05 22.50 10.57
C ILE A 614 16.45 22.55 12.04
N VAL A 615 15.53 22.21 12.96
CA VAL A 615 15.86 22.16 14.40
C VAL A 615 16.97 21.14 14.67
N ALA A 616 16.87 19.94 14.08
CA ALA A 616 17.91 18.92 14.22
C ALA A 616 19.27 19.39 13.68
N GLN A 617 19.30 20.05 12.52
CA GLN A 617 20.50 20.63 11.92
C GLN A 617 21.12 21.71 12.82
N THR A 618 20.30 22.57 13.41
CA THR A 618 20.78 23.62 14.31
C THR A 618 21.39 23.04 15.60
N ILE A 619 20.85 21.93 16.11
CA ILE A 619 21.32 21.28 17.34
C ILE A 619 22.59 20.45 17.11
N ASP A 620 22.62 19.63 16.05
CA ASP A 620 23.69 18.68 15.77
C ASP A 620 24.84 19.32 14.96
N CYS A 621 24.53 20.02 13.86
CA CYS A 621 25.54 20.57 12.96
C CYS A 621 26.03 21.96 13.35
N GLU A 622 25.12 22.87 13.73
CA GLU A 622 25.51 24.21 14.17
C GLU A 622 25.94 24.26 15.64
N GLU A 623 25.56 23.23 16.41
CA GLU A 623 25.77 23.11 17.85
C GLU A 623 25.26 24.34 18.61
N THR A 624 24.02 24.75 18.34
CA THR A 624 23.36 25.86 19.04
C THR A 624 22.00 25.45 19.59
N SER A 625 21.57 26.11 20.67
CA SER A 625 20.27 25.79 21.29
C SER A 625 19.12 26.49 20.56
N VAL A 626 17.96 25.85 20.55
CA VAL A 626 16.76 26.33 19.86
C VAL A 626 15.61 26.44 20.85
N LEU A 627 15.01 27.61 20.93
CA LEU A 627 13.74 27.85 21.61
C LEU A 627 12.60 27.85 20.59
N ILE A 628 11.58 27.05 20.83
CA ILE A 628 10.48 26.82 19.91
C ILE A 628 9.18 27.25 20.59
N HIS A 629 8.39 28.08 19.93
CA HIS A 629 7.05 28.42 20.41
C HIS A 629 6.09 28.71 19.25
N GLY A 630 4.81 28.49 19.54
CA GLY A 630 3.70 28.99 18.73
C GLY A 630 3.00 30.13 19.49
N SER A 631 1.67 30.20 19.37
CA SER A 631 0.86 31.08 20.24
C SER A 631 0.88 30.56 21.68
N ASP A 632 0.44 29.31 21.86
CA ASP A 632 0.14 28.74 23.18
C ASP A 632 1.17 27.67 23.60
N GLY A 633 1.98 27.17 22.68
CA GLY A 633 3.08 26.24 23.02
C GLY A 633 2.67 24.80 23.34
N TRP A 634 1.44 24.37 23.03
CA TRP A 634 0.95 22.99 23.25
C TRP A 634 0.40 22.30 21.99
N ASP A 635 0.63 22.89 20.81
CA ASP A 635 0.17 22.37 19.52
C ASP A 635 1.38 22.14 18.61
N THR A 636 1.58 22.98 17.59
CA THR A 636 2.70 22.93 16.61
C THR A 636 4.09 22.92 17.26
N THR A 637 4.25 23.52 18.44
CA THR A 637 5.48 23.46 19.23
C THR A 637 5.82 22.03 19.65
N LEU A 638 4.83 21.26 20.11
CA LEU A 638 5.02 19.87 20.56
C LEU A 638 5.29 18.95 19.36
N LEU A 639 4.64 19.22 18.22
CA LEU A 639 4.92 18.53 16.95
C LEU A 639 6.39 18.67 16.55
N VAL A 640 6.92 19.89 16.49
CA VAL A 640 8.31 20.13 16.05
C VAL A 640 9.32 19.58 17.05
N THR A 641 9.11 19.82 18.35
CA THR A 641 10.01 19.34 19.41
C THR A 641 10.07 17.82 19.46
N SER A 642 8.94 17.13 19.28
CA SER A 642 8.90 15.66 19.26
C SER A 642 9.59 15.09 18.03
N LEU A 643 9.29 15.62 16.83
CA LEU A 643 9.92 15.15 15.59
C LEU A 643 11.43 15.38 15.60
N ALA A 644 11.90 16.55 16.08
CA ALA A 644 13.33 16.82 16.21
C ALA A 644 14.01 15.82 17.17
N GLN A 645 13.35 15.44 18.27
CA GLN A 645 13.86 14.43 19.20
C GLN A 645 13.94 13.03 18.57
N ILE A 646 13.00 12.63 17.72
CA ILE A 646 13.09 11.35 16.97
C ILE A 646 14.28 11.36 16.01
N LEU A 647 14.53 12.49 15.34
CA LEU A 647 15.67 12.64 14.44
C LEU A 647 17.01 12.60 15.18
N LEU A 648 17.09 13.21 16.37
CA LEU A 648 18.32 13.39 17.13
C LEU A 648 18.65 12.26 18.11
N ASP A 649 17.66 11.73 18.82
CA ASP A 649 17.86 10.77 19.92
C ASP A 649 17.43 9.35 19.48
N PRO A 650 18.38 8.39 19.40
CA PRO A 650 18.07 6.99 19.14
C PRO A 650 17.10 6.38 20.15
N ASP A 651 17.10 6.86 21.40
CA ASP A 651 16.22 6.35 22.46
C ASP A 651 14.74 6.52 22.04
N CYS A 652 14.39 7.65 21.41
CA CYS A 652 13.04 7.95 20.89
C CYS A 652 12.56 7.03 19.76
N ARG A 653 13.41 6.14 19.25
CA ARG A 653 13.09 5.18 18.17
C ARG A 653 12.87 3.76 18.70
N THR A 654 13.07 3.56 20.01
CA THR A 654 12.66 2.35 20.75
C THR A 654 11.20 2.44 21.14
N ILE A 655 10.54 1.32 21.44
CA ILE A 655 9.13 1.32 21.89
C ILE A 655 9.02 2.15 23.17
N THR A 656 9.76 1.78 24.21
CA THR A 656 9.74 2.47 25.51
C THR A 656 10.15 3.94 25.42
N GLY A 657 11.14 4.28 24.57
CA GLY A 657 11.56 5.67 24.42
C GLY A 657 10.57 6.51 23.60
N PHE A 658 9.84 5.92 22.66
CA PHE A 658 8.76 6.59 21.96
C PHE A 658 7.54 6.81 22.85
N GLU A 659 7.18 5.84 23.69
CA GLU A 659 6.17 6.00 24.75
C GLU A 659 6.58 7.12 25.73
N ALA A 660 7.84 7.14 26.19
CA ALA A 660 8.37 8.20 27.05
C ALA A 660 8.33 9.58 26.38
N LEU A 661 8.61 9.65 25.08
CA LEU A 661 8.51 10.88 24.29
C LEU A 661 7.07 11.40 24.26
N ILE A 662 6.09 10.53 24.00
CA ILE A 662 4.67 10.90 23.99
C ILE A 662 4.21 11.35 25.38
N GLU A 663 4.57 10.61 26.42
CA GLU A 663 4.20 10.97 27.79
C GLU A 663 4.77 12.35 28.17
N ARG A 664 6.05 12.61 27.88
CA ARG A 664 6.71 13.88 28.23
C ARG A 664 6.25 15.06 27.35
N GLU A 665 6.32 14.91 26.03
CA GLU A 665 6.12 16.02 25.09
C GLU A 665 4.68 16.25 24.68
N TRP A 666 3.75 15.30 24.91
CA TRP A 666 2.34 15.51 24.59
C TRP A 666 1.47 15.51 25.84
N ILE A 667 1.57 14.49 26.69
CA ILE A 667 0.65 14.31 27.82
C ILE A 667 1.01 15.26 28.97
N GLN A 668 2.21 15.14 29.53
CA GLN A 668 2.72 16.02 30.60
C GLN A 668 2.87 17.46 30.11
N ALA A 669 3.24 17.66 28.84
CA ALA A 669 3.30 18.97 28.21
C ALA A 669 1.95 19.69 28.09
N GLY A 670 0.83 19.00 28.32
CA GLY A 670 -0.52 19.56 28.31
C GLY A 670 -1.09 19.77 26.91
N HIS A 671 -0.80 18.87 25.96
CA HIS A 671 -1.56 18.81 24.72
C HIS A 671 -3.02 18.47 25.03
N PRO A 672 -3.99 19.30 24.60
CA PRO A 672 -5.38 19.10 25.00
C PRO A 672 -6.07 18.00 24.17
N PHE A 673 -5.69 16.73 24.38
CA PHE A 673 -6.15 15.57 23.59
C PHE A 673 -7.67 15.49 23.50
N ARG A 674 -8.37 15.61 24.64
CA ARG A 674 -9.85 15.54 24.67
C ARG A 674 -10.49 16.60 23.77
N LEU A 675 -9.97 17.83 23.78
CA LEU A 675 -10.48 18.91 22.94
C LEU A 675 -10.07 18.74 21.46
N ARG A 676 -8.86 18.26 21.20
CA ARG A 676 -8.30 18.17 19.83
C ARG A 676 -8.85 16.97 19.06
N CYS A 677 -9.06 15.85 19.76
CA CYS A 677 -9.53 14.58 19.21
C CYS A 677 -11.05 14.38 19.39
N SER A 678 -11.81 15.44 19.72
CA SER A 678 -13.27 15.35 19.81
C SER A 678 -13.93 15.06 18.46
N ARG A 679 -13.28 15.42 17.34
CA ARG A 679 -13.70 15.07 15.97
C ARG A 679 -12.51 14.54 15.17
N SER A 680 -12.78 13.63 14.24
CA SER A 680 -11.78 13.06 13.31
C SER A 680 -12.10 13.48 11.88
N GLY A 681 -11.71 12.70 10.87
CA GLY A 681 -11.80 13.07 9.45
C GLY A 681 -13.20 13.04 8.84
N PHE A 682 -14.27 12.77 9.59
CA PHE A 682 -15.64 12.73 9.06
C PHE A 682 -16.57 13.75 9.72
N GLY A 683 -16.31 14.08 10.98
CA GLY A 683 -17.07 15.05 11.76
C GLY A 683 -16.80 16.48 11.29
N ARG A 684 -17.82 17.33 11.35
CA ARG A 684 -17.65 18.77 11.11
C ARG A 684 -17.13 19.43 12.39
N SER A 685 -16.11 20.28 12.24
CA SER A 685 -15.62 21.13 13.32
C SER A 685 -16.77 21.96 13.88
N SER A 686 -17.06 21.79 15.17
CA SER A 686 -18.18 22.45 15.84
C SER A 686 -17.72 23.70 16.59
N HIS A 687 -16.49 23.69 17.12
CA HIS A 687 -15.97 24.75 17.99
C HIS A 687 -14.68 25.38 17.51
N GLY A 688 -14.13 24.92 16.39
CA GLY A 688 -12.96 25.52 15.77
C GLY A 688 -11.63 25.16 16.46
N GLN A 689 -11.66 24.24 17.41
CA GLN A 689 -10.54 23.88 18.29
C GLN A 689 -10.05 22.46 18.03
N GLU A 690 -10.85 21.64 17.36
CA GLU A 690 -10.52 20.29 16.92
C GLU A 690 -9.30 20.33 15.98
N SER A 691 -8.40 19.35 16.10
CA SER A 691 -7.21 19.29 15.25
C SER A 691 -6.54 17.92 15.24
N PRO A 692 -6.23 17.36 14.05
CA PRO A 692 -5.53 16.08 13.92
C PRO A 692 -4.01 16.24 14.05
N LEU A 693 -3.54 17.07 14.99
CA LEU A 693 -2.09 17.35 15.16
C LEU A 693 -1.31 16.13 15.64
N PHE A 694 -1.88 15.35 16.55
CA PHE A 694 -1.26 14.10 16.98
C PHE A 694 -1.24 13.07 15.83
N THR A 695 -2.29 13.03 15.01
CA THR A 695 -2.31 12.22 13.78
C THR A 695 -1.22 12.66 12.80
N LEU A 696 -1.01 13.97 12.61
CA LEU A 696 0.05 14.52 11.78
C LEU A 696 1.45 14.12 12.31
N PHE A 697 1.64 14.15 13.63
CA PHE A 697 2.87 13.66 14.27
C PHE A 697 3.13 12.17 13.99
N LEU A 698 2.10 11.33 14.11
CA LEU A 698 2.20 9.90 13.82
C LEU A 698 2.48 9.64 12.34
N ASP A 699 1.85 10.40 11.44
CA ASP A 699 2.11 10.31 9.99
C ASP A 699 3.56 10.71 9.67
N CYS A 700 4.04 11.83 10.20
CA CYS A 700 5.45 12.22 10.08
C CYS A 700 6.40 11.14 10.61
N THR A 701 6.08 10.51 11.74
CA THR A 701 6.88 9.40 12.30
C THR A 701 6.84 8.18 11.38
N TRP A 702 5.69 7.87 10.78
CA TRP A 702 5.56 6.81 9.80
C TRP A 702 6.39 7.11 8.54
N GLN A 703 6.45 8.35 8.05
CA GLN A 703 7.34 8.72 6.94
C GLN A 703 8.82 8.44 7.29
N LEU A 704 9.24 8.73 8.52
CA LEU A 704 10.61 8.42 8.98
C LEU A 704 10.84 6.91 9.04
N LEU A 705 9.87 6.15 9.52
CA LEU A 705 9.92 4.68 9.56
C LEU A 705 10.06 4.10 8.13
N GLN A 706 9.36 4.65 7.14
CA GLN A 706 9.49 4.20 5.74
C GLN A 706 10.86 4.52 5.15
N GLN A 707 11.44 5.69 5.45
CA GLN A 707 12.75 6.08 4.94
C GLN A 707 13.92 5.40 5.67
N PHE A 708 13.72 5.02 6.94
CA PHE A 708 14.73 4.42 7.81
C PHE A 708 14.23 3.13 8.47
N ALA A 709 13.80 2.16 7.65
CA ALA A 709 13.14 0.94 8.09
C ALA A 709 13.90 0.15 9.18
N CYS A 710 15.23 0.21 9.25
CA CYS A 710 16.00 -0.49 10.28
C CYS A 710 16.26 0.33 11.56
N SER A 711 15.95 1.64 11.58
CA SER A 711 16.32 2.51 12.71
C SER A 711 15.26 2.60 13.82
N PHE A 712 14.08 1.99 13.62
CA PHE A 712 12.96 1.99 14.57
C PHE A 712 12.71 0.58 15.10
N GLU A 713 12.59 0.45 16.41
CA GLU A 713 12.28 -0.82 17.09
C GLU A 713 10.84 -1.25 16.85
N PHE A 714 9.96 -0.29 16.60
CA PHE A 714 8.55 -0.53 16.33
C PHE A 714 8.21 -0.49 14.84
N ASN A 715 7.14 -1.18 14.47
CA ASN A 715 6.51 -1.16 13.16
C ASN A 715 5.32 -0.16 13.12
N ASP A 716 4.64 -0.08 11.98
CA ASP A 716 3.51 0.85 11.80
C ASP A 716 2.25 0.46 12.59
N THR A 717 2.15 -0.78 13.09
CA THR A 717 1.04 -1.23 13.96
C THR A 717 0.98 -0.42 15.25
N LEU A 718 2.14 -0.14 15.89
CA LEU A 718 2.17 0.71 17.09
C LEU A 718 1.58 2.09 16.82
N LEU A 719 1.95 2.69 15.68
CA LEU A 719 1.47 4.03 15.29
C LEU A 719 -0.04 4.03 15.00
N ILE A 720 -0.56 2.96 14.38
CA ILE A 720 -1.99 2.78 14.12
C ILE A 720 -2.78 2.62 15.43
N GLU A 721 -2.27 1.82 16.37
CA GLU A 721 -2.90 1.63 17.69
C GLU A 721 -2.89 2.94 18.49
N LEU A 722 -1.78 3.69 18.48
CA LEU A 722 -1.72 5.03 19.09
C LEU A 722 -2.74 6.00 18.48
N PHE A 723 -2.91 5.99 17.15
CA PHE A 723 -3.95 6.77 16.50
C PHE A 723 -5.34 6.37 17.00
N GLN A 724 -5.65 5.08 17.06
CA GLN A 724 -6.95 4.60 17.52
C GLN A 724 -7.23 5.00 18.96
N HIS A 725 -6.27 4.78 19.86
CA HIS A 725 -6.38 5.08 21.27
C HIS A 725 -6.37 6.59 21.59
N ALA A 726 -5.84 7.45 20.70
CA ALA A 726 -5.96 8.90 20.86
C ALA A 726 -7.40 9.40 20.67
N TYR A 727 -8.17 8.78 19.76
CA TYR A 727 -9.57 9.16 19.51
C TYR A 727 -10.58 8.38 20.34
N SER A 728 -10.37 7.07 20.51
CA SER A 728 -11.26 6.22 21.28
C SER A 728 -10.48 5.13 21.98
N SER A 729 -10.44 5.21 23.31
CA SER A 729 -9.70 4.27 24.14
C SER A 729 -10.56 3.71 25.26
N LYS A 730 -10.22 2.49 25.67
CA LYS A 730 -10.67 1.89 26.93
C LYS A 730 -9.76 2.30 28.11
N PHE A 731 -8.67 3.01 27.84
CA PHE A 731 -7.62 3.40 28.79
C PHE A 731 -7.64 4.92 29.05
N GLY A 732 -7.08 5.34 30.18
CA GLY A 732 -7.11 6.74 30.63
C GLY A 732 -6.00 7.64 30.08
N THR A 733 -5.09 7.13 29.26
CA THR A 733 -3.87 7.87 28.84
C THR A 733 -4.17 9.16 28.08
N PHE A 734 -5.13 9.16 27.14
CA PHE A 734 -5.40 10.29 26.23
C PHE A 734 -6.73 11.03 26.50
N ILE A 735 -7.42 10.76 27.61
CA ILE A 735 -8.78 11.29 27.83
C ILE A 735 -8.85 12.65 28.54
N PHE A 736 -7.71 13.20 28.96
CA PHE A 736 -7.61 14.49 29.67
C PHE A 736 -6.89 15.53 28.81
N ASN A 737 -7.10 16.81 29.08
CA ASN A 737 -6.41 17.89 28.36
C ASN A 737 -5.06 18.29 28.96
N ASN A 738 -4.84 17.98 30.23
CA ASN A 738 -3.60 18.26 30.95
C ASN A 738 -3.55 17.44 32.25
N GLU A 739 -2.40 17.46 32.92
CA GLU A 739 -2.19 16.73 34.16
C GLU A 739 -3.04 17.25 35.33
N LYS A 740 -3.34 18.56 35.37
CA LYS A 740 -4.24 19.15 36.39
C LYS A 740 -5.64 18.52 36.33
N GLU A 741 -6.17 18.35 35.13
CA GLU A 741 -7.46 17.69 34.90
C GLU A 741 -7.39 16.21 35.31
N LYS A 742 -6.32 15.50 34.93
CA LYS A 742 -6.07 14.11 35.35
C LYS A 742 -6.06 13.96 36.87
N LEU A 743 -5.43 14.89 37.59
CA LEU A 743 -5.39 14.91 39.06
C LEU A 743 -6.78 15.21 39.66
N LYS A 744 -7.50 16.20 39.12
CA LYS A 744 -8.84 16.59 39.57
C LYS A 744 -9.82 15.40 39.60
N TYR A 745 -9.77 14.54 38.59
CA TYR A 745 -10.65 13.37 38.47
C TYR A 745 -10.03 12.08 39.01
N ASN A 746 -8.88 12.14 39.71
CA ASN A 746 -8.16 10.96 40.21
C ASN A 746 -7.92 9.90 39.11
N GLY A 747 -7.60 10.34 37.89
CA GLY A 747 -7.53 9.47 36.70
C GLY A 747 -6.60 8.27 36.87
N ILE A 748 -5.45 8.46 37.53
CA ILE A 748 -4.47 7.38 37.80
C ILE A 748 -5.08 6.24 38.62
N LYS A 749 -5.96 6.56 39.60
CA LYS A 749 -6.58 5.55 40.48
C LYS A 749 -7.75 4.85 39.82
N HIS A 750 -8.52 5.58 39.02
CA HIS A 750 -9.78 5.09 38.45
C HIS A 750 -9.67 4.54 37.03
N THR A 751 -8.53 4.69 36.36
CA THR A 751 -8.33 4.24 34.99
C THR A 751 -7.03 3.47 34.84
N VAL A 752 -6.93 2.67 33.78
CA VAL A 752 -5.73 1.91 33.43
C VAL A 752 -4.92 2.68 32.38
N SER A 753 -3.59 2.68 32.51
CA SER A 753 -2.69 3.25 31.52
C SER A 753 -2.64 2.37 30.26
N LEU A 754 -2.62 2.99 29.09
CA LEU A 754 -2.37 2.32 27.82
C LEU A 754 -1.01 1.61 27.80
N TRP A 755 0.01 2.22 28.41
CA TRP A 755 1.37 1.66 28.45
C TRP A 755 1.41 0.34 29.25
N SER A 756 0.56 0.19 30.28
CA SER A 756 0.40 -1.09 31.00
C SER A 756 -0.14 -2.20 30.11
N TYR A 757 -0.92 -1.86 29.09
CA TYR A 757 -1.52 -2.81 28.17
C TYR A 757 -0.59 -3.14 26.99
N PHE A 758 0.06 -2.13 26.40
CA PHE A 758 0.99 -2.28 25.28
C PHE A 758 2.24 -3.08 25.65
N ASN A 759 2.80 -2.85 26.84
CA ASN A 759 4.02 -3.51 27.28
C ASN A 759 3.82 -4.97 27.76
N ARG A 760 2.64 -5.54 27.56
CA ARG A 760 2.40 -6.96 27.81
C ARG A 760 3.03 -7.81 26.71
N PRO A 761 3.65 -8.97 27.03
CA PRO A 761 4.31 -9.80 26.03
C PRO A 761 3.42 -10.19 24.84
N GLU A 762 2.13 -10.42 25.08
CA GLU A 762 1.17 -10.81 24.03
C GLU A 762 0.85 -9.68 23.05
N ILE A 763 1.06 -8.42 23.44
CA ILE A 763 0.78 -7.26 22.58
C ILE A 763 2.08 -6.71 22.02
N LEU A 764 3.11 -6.56 22.87
CA LEU A 764 4.39 -5.95 22.53
C LEU A 764 5.04 -6.60 21.30
N HIS A 765 4.97 -7.93 21.16
CA HIS A 765 5.57 -8.62 20.02
C HIS A 765 4.95 -8.23 18.66
N THR A 766 3.69 -7.78 18.65
CA THR A 766 3.01 -7.32 17.43
C THR A 766 3.53 -5.97 16.94
N PHE A 767 4.15 -5.19 17.84
CA PHE A 767 4.71 -3.89 17.53
C PHE A 767 6.16 -3.96 17.10
N LEU A 768 6.87 -5.05 17.39
CA LEU A 768 8.29 -5.16 17.11
C LEU A 768 8.58 -5.19 15.60
N ASN A 769 9.59 -4.42 15.22
CA ASN A 769 10.17 -4.43 13.90
C ASN A 769 11.36 -5.41 13.87
N PRO A 770 11.23 -6.58 13.21
CA PRO A 770 12.33 -7.52 13.00
C PRO A 770 13.59 -6.95 12.31
N PHE A 771 13.52 -5.78 11.65
CA PHE A 771 14.68 -5.17 10.97
C PHE A 771 15.40 -4.16 11.84
N TYR A 772 14.93 -3.96 13.06
CA TYR A 772 15.55 -3.00 13.95
C TYR A 772 17.01 -3.35 14.22
N GLU A 773 17.87 -2.39 13.90
CA GLU A 773 19.27 -2.36 14.24
C GLU A 773 19.53 -1.02 14.94
N PRO A 774 20.05 -1.02 16.19
CA PRO A 774 20.30 0.20 16.92
C PRO A 774 21.18 1.18 16.14
N ASN A 775 20.56 2.23 15.60
CA ASN A 775 21.24 3.28 14.86
C ASN A 775 21.44 4.51 15.76
N LEU A 776 22.69 4.74 16.17
CA LEU A 776 23.04 5.85 17.05
C LEU A 776 23.16 7.21 16.33
N SER A 777 23.11 7.23 14.99
CA SER A 777 23.25 8.47 14.24
C SER A 777 21.99 9.32 14.25
N VAL A 778 22.16 10.61 13.98
CA VAL A 778 21.05 11.51 13.62
C VAL A 778 20.46 11.06 12.27
N LEU A 779 19.13 11.13 12.14
CA LEU A 779 18.43 10.82 10.89
C LEU A 779 18.23 12.09 10.06
N TRP A 780 18.48 11.98 8.75
CA TRP A 780 18.32 13.07 7.79
C TRP A 780 17.35 12.66 6.67
N PRO A 781 16.03 12.74 6.91
CA PRO A 781 15.03 12.33 5.92
C PRO A 781 15.02 13.24 4.69
N SER A 782 14.65 12.67 3.55
CA SER A 782 14.26 13.44 2.38
C SER A 782 12.87 14.05 2.60
N VAL A 783 12.82 15.38 2.58
CA VAL A 783 11.58 16.18 2.63
C VAL A 783 11.15 16.69 1.25
N ALA A 784 11.67 16.06 0.18
CA ALA A 784 11.18 16.30 -1.17
C ALA A 784 9.74 15.78 -1.30
N ALA A 785 8.90 16.48 -2.06
CA ALA A 785 7.49 16.11 -2.19
C ALA A 785 7.30 14.68 -2.74
N GLN A 786 8.21 14.20 -3.60
CA GLN A 786 8.18 12.84 -4.14
C GLN A 786 8.55 11.75 -3.10
N SER A 787 9.19 12.14 -2.00
CA SER A 787 9.58 11.23 -0.92
C SER A 787 8.51 11.08 0.16
N ILE A 788 7.49 11.94 0.15
CA ILE A 788 6.36 11.88 1.08
C ILE A 788 5.24 11.11 0.41
N ILE A 789 4.83 10.00 1.02
CA ILE A 789 3.84 9.08 0.46
C ILE A 789 2.61 9.00 1.34
N LEU A 790 1.45 8.67 0.76
CA LEU A 790 0.23 8.46 1.54
C LEU A 790 0.40 7.25 2.48
N TRP A 791 0.08 7.44 3.76
CA TRP A 791 0.04 6.36 4.74
C TRP A 791 -1.15 5.42 4.50
N ARG A 792 -1.01 4.56 3.49
CA ARG A 792 -2.06 3.63 3.05
C ARG A 792 -2.49 2.68 4.16
N SER A 793 -1.55 2.25 5.01
CA SER A 793 -1.86 1.29 6.08
C SER A 793 -2.82 1.84 7.13
N LEU A 794 -2.89 3.17 7.30
CA LEU A 794 -3.87 3.86 8.14
C LEU A 794 -5.10 4.32 7.36
N TYR A 795 -4.92 5.18 6.35
CA TYR A 795 -6.04 5.90 5.72
C TYR A 795 -6.87 5.04 4.76
N LEU A 796 -6.28 4.00 4.17
CA LEU A 796 -6.95 3.11 3.21
C LEU A 796 -7.25 1.72 3.80
N ARG A 797 -7.09 1.53 5.11
CA ARG A 797 -7.16 0.20 5.76
C ARG A 797 -8.49 -0.52 5.64
N PHE A 798 -9.58 0.22 5.51
CA PHE A 798 -10.91 -0.34 5.33
C PHE A 798 -11.38 -0.29 3.86
N TYR A 799 -10.61 0.35 2.97
CA TYR A 799 -11.01 0.61 1.58
C TYR A 799 -10.16 -0.17 0.56
N GLU A 800 -8.87 -0.41 0.82
CA GLU A 800 -7.96 -1.20 -0.02
C GLU A 800 -7.69 -2.61 0.55
N ASN A 801 -7.28 -3.56 -0.31
CA ASN A 801 -6.81 -4.86 0.17
C ASN A 801 -5.39 -4.77 0.73
N GLN A 802 -5.23 -4.98 2.03
CA GLN A 802 -3.89 -5.02 2.64
C GLN A 802 -3.29 -6.44 2.70
N ILE A 803 -4.06 -7.49 2.35
CA ILE A 803 -3.59 -8.89 2.42
C ILE A 803 -2.25 -9.10 1.69
N PRO A 804 -2.03 -8.60 0.46
CA PRO A 804 -0.76 -8.81 -0.23
C PRO A 804 0.45 -8.18 0.50
N GLN A 805 0.25 -7.05 1.18
CA GLN A 805 1.31 -6.41 1.95
C GLN A 805 1.60 -7.16 3.25
N ARG A 806 0.56 -7.72 3.90
CA ARG A 806 0.68 -8.53 5.12
C ARG A 806 1.38 -9.86 4.84
N GLU A 807 0.99 -10.56 3.77
CA GLU A 807 1.62 -11.83 3.35
C GLU A 807 3.12 -11.65 3.05
N VAL A 808 3.50 -10.57 2.37
CA VAL A 808 4.91 -10.22 2.13
C VAL A 808 5.65 -9.95 3.46
N TRP A 809 4.98 -9.30 4.41
CA TRP A 809 5.55 -9.04 5.74
C TRP A 809 5.76 -10.33 6.56
N ASP A 810 4.78 -11.24 6.52
CA ASP A 810 4.84 -12.54 7.20
C ASP A 810 5.96 -13.41 6.60
N GLU A 811 6.11 -13.42 5.28
CA GLU A 811 7.20 -14.11 4.61
C GLU A 811 8.56 -13.51 5.01
N TYR A 812 8.66 -12.19 5.08
CA TYR A 812 9.87 -11.54 5.58
C TYR A 812 10.17 -11.99 7.02
N LEU A 813 9.22 -11.88 7.94
CA LEU A 813 9.39 -12.29 9.35
C LEU A 813 9.96 -13.70 9.45
N LEU A 814 9.46 -14.62 8.62
CA LEU A 814 9.95 -15.99 8.55
C LEU A 814 11.40 -16.08 8.03
N ILE A 815 11.75 -15.31 7.00
CA ILE A 815 13.13 -15.23 6.48
C ILE A 815 14.08 -14.64 7.53
N LYS A 816 13.69 -13.56 8.22
CA LYS A 816 14.53 -12.93 9.26
C LYS A 816 14.72 -13.85 10.45
N GLY A 817 13.66 -14.55 10.86
CA GLY A 817 13.74 -15.59 11.89
C GLY A 817 14.78 -16.67 11.54
N LYS A 818 14.79 -17.14 10.29
CA LYS A 818 15.84 -18.06 9.79
C LYS A 818 17.22 -17.42 9.80
N GLU A 819 17.37 -16.16 9.41
CA GLU A 819 18.65 -15.45 9.43
C GLU A 819 19.23 -15.39 10.85
N ILE A 820 18.43 -15.01 11.85
CA ILE A 820 18.85 -14.93 13.25
C ILE A 820 19.30 -16.31 13.77
N GLN A 821 18.54 -17.36 13.45
CA GLN A 821 18.92 -18.74 13.81
C GLN A 821 20.25 -19.15 13.17
N LEU A 822 20.44 -18.87 11.89
CA LEU A 822 21.70 -19.16 11.17
C LEU A 822 22.87 -18.37 11.75
N ARG A 823 22.69 -17.08 12.08
CA ARG A 823 23.73 -16.26 12.73
C ARG A 823 24.11 -16.81 14.11
N SER A 824 23.13 -17.23 14.92
CA SER A 824 23.37 -17.87 16.21
C SER A 824 24.18 -19.17 16.04
N TYR A 825 23.82 -19.98 15.05
CA TYR A 825 24.54 -21.21 14.71
C TYR A 825 25.99 -20.94 14.27
N VAL A 826 26.22 -19.96 13.41
CA VAL A 826 27.57 -19.53 12.99
C VAL A 826 28.41 -19.06 14.19
N ASN A 827 27.81 -18.31 15.11
CA ASN A 827 28.52 -17.86 16.31
C ASN A 827 28.90 -19.02 17.23
N LYS A 828 28.04 -20.03 17.39
CA LYS A 828 28.38 -21.27 18.11
C LYS A 828 29.54 -22.02 17.45
N LEU A 829 29.50 -22.21 16.13
CA LEU A 829 30.59 -22.85 15.39
C LEU A 829 31.92 -22.07 15.50
N ARG A 830 31.86 -20.73 15.52
CA ARG A 830 33.06 -19.90 15.76
C ARG A 830 33.63 -20.09 17.15
N GLN A 831 32.78 -20.19 18.18
CA GLN A 831 33.23 -20.50 19.54
C GLN A 831 33.86 -21.88 19.63
N GLU A 832 33.26 -22.90 19.00
CA GLU A 832 33.82 -24.25 18.92
C GLU A 832 35.17 -24.29 18.19
N LEU A 833 35.30 -23.54 17.08
CA LEU A 833 36.57 -23.41 16.35
C LEU A 833 37.66 -22.80 17.23
N LEU A 834 37.38 -21.71 17.94
CA LEU A 834 38.32 -21.08 18.86
C LEU A 834 38.75 -22.03 19.98
N GLU A 835 37.83 -22.85 20.50
CA GLU A 835 38.16 -23.84 21.53
C GLU A 835 39.07 -24.95 20.98
N LEU A 836 38.81 -25.42 19.75
CA LEU A 836 39.67 -26.41 19.08
C LEU A 836 41.05 -25.84 18.74
N GLU A 837 41.14 -24.60 18.28
CA GLU A 837 42.41 -23.90 18.05
C GLU A 837 43.23 -23.77 19.34
N ARG A 838 42.57 -23.46 20.47
CA ARG A 838 43.19 -23.44 21.80
C ARG A 838 43.73 -24.81 22.21
N LYS A 839 42.95 -25.88 22.01
CA LYS A 839 43.39 -27.26 22.29
C LYS A 839 44.56 -27.68 21.39
N CYS A 840 44.57 -27.29 20.12
CA CYS A 840 45.68 -27.55 19.20
C CYS A 840 46.96 -26.80 19.59
N THR A 841 46.86 -25.54 20.01
CA THR A 841 48.02 -24.77 20.49
C THR A 841 48.58 -25.34 21.78
N GLU A 842 47.72 -25.75 22.73
CA GLU A 842 48.15 -26.45 23.96
C GLU A 842 48.91 -27.74 23.63
N LYS A 843 48.37 -28.60 22.76
CA LYS A 843 49.04 -29.84 22.32
C LYS A 843 50.37 -29.57 21.62
N THR A 844 50.43 -28.54 20.78
CA THR A 844 51.67 -28.16 20.07
C THR A 844 52.74 -27.70 21.04
N ASN A 845 52.37 -26.96 22.09
CA ASN A 845 53.28 -26.54 23.15
C ASN A 845 53.77 -27.71 24.01
N MET A 846 52.91 -28.71 24.28
CA MET A 846 53.32 -29.95 24.95
C MET A 846 54.33 -30.76 24.13
N ILE A 847 54.13 -30.88 22.82
CA ILE A 847 55.06 -31.60 21.93
C ILE A 847 56.41 -30.86 21.83
N LYS A 848 56.41 -29.52 21.84
CA LYS A 848 57.66 -28.74 21.87
C LYS A 848 58.44 -28.97 23.17
N THR A 849 57.76 -28.94 24.32
CA THR A 849 58.40 -29.17 25.62
C THR A 849 58.92 -30.61 25.77
N GLU A 850 58.25 -31.62 25.20
CA GLU A 850 58.77 -32.98 25.10
C GLU A 850 59.99 -33.10 24.18
N LYS A 851 60.03 -32.38 23.04
CA LYS A 851 61.21 -32.37 22.17
C LYS A 851 62.41 -31.67 22.81
N ASP A 852 62.20 -30.57 23.52
CA ASP A 852 63.27 -29.85 24.20
C ASP A 852 63.89 -30.66 25.34
N SER A 853 63.10 -31.53 25.99
CA SER A 853 63.57 -32.46 27.03
C SER A 853 64.27 -33.70 26.48
N VAL A 854 64.01 -34.11 25.24
CA VAL A 854 64.75 -35.20 24.55
C VAL A 854 66.10 -34.74 23.96
N VAL A 855 66.30 -33.43 23.77
CA VAL A 855 67.59 -32.86 23.32
C VAL A 855 68.55 -32.55 24.49
N THR A 856 68.08 -32.65 25.74
CA THR A 856 68.88 -32.43 26.96
C THR A 856 69.34 -33.72 27.68
N ILE A 857 69.17 -34.89 27.06
CA ILE A 857 69.72 -36.19 27.48
C ILE A 857 70.68 -36.65 26.39
#